data_AF-A0A812W056-F1
#
_entry.id   AF-A0A812W056-F1
#
_cell.length_a   1.000
_cell.length_b   1.000
_cell.length_c   1.000
_cell.angle_alpha   90.00
_cell.angle_beta   90.00
_cell.angle_gamma   90.00
#
_symmetry.space_group_name_H-M   'P 1'
#
loop_
_entity.id
_entity.type
_entity.pdbx_description
1 polymer ?
#
loop_
_entity_poly.entity_id
_entity_poly.type
_entity_poly.pdbx_seq_one_letter_code
_entity_poly.pdbx_strand_id
1 'polypeptide(L)'
;MARQMLRPTYSFEAAKHLGSGMLLASARIPSAAVLLHVERLRHLAIVARVAPAEFWAVLHHGDIWCSQAWDSVRWLASSLALAGKPQRELDSWETSLGVIDASPGTWKSWIRRAQQTALLKELWEAEHRHFYGLLFRSLLAAGATVDDELATRMPSFEVCAVCQQGFRDLRSWSHHAFKRHGRVREARKVAQGTQCQVCLRHFASNFRLTNHLEHSAACLAALVQSQCFVEAVPGRGSKRFQDGKDVLLPAVTAHGPVAQWDGTGYIPESERPESSILLALEEIFSFPGDVCDYAGLIEALRKAFSGVCLQSSRLRATACAWRNALTAELGGNEDISIQWAAWHRKAADFVCAVDFSEWLVPEAVPTTDQHATYRDGILLLPWLSYDSLHIPPCSCECDFGLRLISGERRFLGRQCVRGEWISHDSCSAQPSRLDFEGWASAGRGTATVLDVSGLTGSTTAPSLVRNFRTLLPGLQRLRLFADLVRGALFLWTRGVPAIIVAPPVDCPGIAALKRIAHDVSVSGDATVMSNFPGFTCDGYSYLAEPHYFYRPKPKQAKKKKASKAKKQEDDDDEDFEELEPFPGLKVVLPTAPRRPITCYKGEMQHAWHDYITDHEGEREDELSAEDLQQTTERVHKMLDAEAALVGARNVYLGGASQGCGTAL
;
A
#
# COMPACT_ATOMS: atom_id res chain seq x y z
N MET A 1 -15.54 -12.60 -17.30
CA MET A 1 -16.00 -11.47 -18.14
C MET A 1 -14.91 -10.41 -18.34
N ALA A 2 -14.58 -9.54 -17.38
CA ALA A 2 -13.60 -8.44 -17.59
C ALA A 2 -12.23 -8.90 -18.14
N ARG A 3 -11.67 -10.01 -17.63
CA ARG A 3 -10.43 -10.62 -18.17
C ARG A 3 -10.52 -11.04 -19.63
N GLN A 4 -11.69 -11.47 -20.10
CA GLN A 4 -11.91 -11.84 -21.50
C GLN A 4 -12.03 -10.59 -22.39
N MET A 5 -12.55 -9.49 -21.85
CA MET A 5 -12.68 -8.22 -22.58
C MET A 5 -11.32 -7.55 -22.84
N LEU A 6 -10.28 -7.89 -22.07
CA LEU A 6 -8.92 -7.34 -22.23
C LEU A 6 -8.03 -8.12 -23.21
N ARG A 7 -8.52 -9.18 -23.84
CA ARG A 7 -7.75 -10.00 -24.80
C ARG A 7 -6.99 -9.24 -25.89
N PRO A 8 -7.50 -8.10 -26.42
CA PRO A 8 -6.76 -7.33 -27.42
C PRO A 8 -5.46 -6.70 -26.90
N THR A 9 -5.32 -6.54 -25.58
CA THR A 9 -4.19 -5.83 -24.94
C THR A 9 -3.40 -6.73 -23.99
N TYR A 10 -4.05 -7.72 -23.39
CA TYR A 10 -3.44 -8.64 -22.44
C TYR A 10 -3.78 -10.09 -22.81
N SER A 11 -2.81 -10.99 -22.71
CA SER A 11 -3.11 -12.42 -22.68
C SER A 11 -3.98 -12.75 -21.47
N PHE A 12 -4.74 -13.85 -21.53
CA PHE A 12 -5.59 -14.25 -20.40
C PHE A 12 -4.78 -14.50 -19.13
N GLU A 13 -3.57 -15.07 -19.25
CA GLU A 13 -2.66 -15.26 -18.12
C GLU A 13 -2.15 -13.93 -17.57
N ALA A 14 -1.70 -13.00 -18.43
CA ALA A 14 -1.28 -11.67 -17.99
C ALA A 14 -2.42 -10.93 -17.24
N ALA A 15 -3.65 -11.04 -17.73
CA ALA A 15 -4.83 -10.45 -17.09
C ALA A 15 -5.21 -11.09 -15.74
N LYS A 16 -4.70 -12.29 -15.39
CA LYS A 16 -4.88 -12.86 -14.05
C LYS A 16 -4.04 -12.15 -12.99
N HIS A 17 -2.90 -11.59 -13.39
CA HIS A 17 -2.00 -10.87 -12.50
C HIS A 17 -2.42 -9.40 -12.28
N LEU A 18 -3.40 -8.89 -13.03
CA LEU A 18 -3.98 -7.58 -12.78
C LEU A 18 -4.86 -7.61 -11.53
N GLY A 19 -4.67 -6.62 -10.65
CA GLY A 19 -5.57 -6.40 -9.52
C GLY A 19 -7.00 -6.06 -9.98
N SER A 20 -8.00 -6.37 -9.16
CA SER A 20 -9.42 -6.20 -9.53
C SER A 20 -9.77 -4.79 -10.00
N GLY A 21 -9.22 -3.75 -9.35
CA GLY A 21 -9.41 -2.35 -9.77
C GLY A 21 -8.84 -2.08 -11.15
N MET A 22 -7.59 -2.50 -11.41
CA MET A 22 -6.92 -2.35 -12.71
C MET A 22 -7.63 -3.11 -13.82
N LEU A 23 -8.14 -4.30 -13.52
CA LEU A 23 -8.91 -5.11 -14.46
C LEU A 23 -10.20 -4.41 -14.89
N LEU A 24 -10.98 -3.90 -13.93
CA LEU A 24 -12.25 -3.21 -14.20
C LEU A 24 -12.02 -1.89 -14.93
N ALA A 25 -11.07 -1.09 -14.45
CA ALA A 25 -10.73 0.20 -15.04
C ALA A 25 -10.22 0.07 -16.48
N SER A 26 -9.32 -0.89 -16.73
CA SER A 26 -8.81 -1.17 -18.08
C SER A 26 -9.93 -1.62 -19.02
N ALA A 27 -10.88 -2.42 -18.51
CA ALA A 27 -12.04 -2.88 -19.27
C ALA A 27 -13.14 -1.82 -19.41
N ARG A 28 -12.96 -0.61 -18.84
CA ARG A 28 -13.94 0.48 -18.80
C ARG A 28 -15.26 0.11 -18.12
N ILE A 29 -15.17 -0.76 -17.11
CA ILE A 29 -16.31 -1.20 -16.31
C ILE A 29 -16.27 -0.45 -14.99
N PRO A 30 -17.30 0.35 -14.64
CA PRO A 30 -17.35 1.00 -13.33
C PRO A 30 -17.39 -0.01 -12.20
N SER A 31 -16.86 0.35 -11.03
CA SER A 31 -16.99 -0.49 -9.84
C SER A 31 -18.45 -0.71 -9.43
N ALA A 32 -18.67 -1.75 -8.62
CA ALA A 32 -19.99 -2.01 -8.05
C ALA A 32 -20.53 -0.82 -7.22
N ALA A 33 -19.65 -0.08 -6.55
CA ALA A 33 -20.03 1.11 -5.79
C ALA A 33 -20.57 2.22 -6.70
N VAL A 34 -19.90 2.49 -7.81
CA VAL A 34 -20.37 3.47 -8.82
C VAL A 34 -21.70 3.04 -9.43
N LEU A 35 -21.82 1.75 -9.79
CA LEU A 35 -23.08 1.22 -10.33
C LEU A 35 -24.23 1.34 -9.33
N LEU A 36 -23.97 1.08 -8.05
CA LEU A 36 -24.97 1.22 -7.00
C LEU A 36 -25.49 2.65 -6.87
N HIS A 37 -24.59 3.65 -6.90
CA HIS A 37 -25.03 5.06 -6.92
C HIS A 37 -25.87 5.38 -8.17
N VAL A 38 -25.44 4.92 -9.34
CA VAL A 38 -26.17 5.14 -10.60
C VAL A 38 -27.58 4.54 -10.54
N GLU A 39 -27.72 3.30 -10.09
CA GLU A 39 -29.03 2.65 -9.99
C GLU A 39 -29.90 3.29 -8.90
N ARG A 40 -29.34 3.70 -7.76
CA ARG A 40 -30.08 4.46 -6.74
C ARG A 40 -30.60 5.79 -7.28
N LEU A 41 -29.80 6.53 -8.02
CA LEU A 41 -30.21 7.82 -8.62
C LEU A 41 -31.26 7.66 -9.72
N ARG A 42 -31.22 6.55 -10.48
CA ARG A 42 -32.28 6.19 -11.43
C ARG A 42 -33.56 5.80 -10.72
N HIS A 43 -33.45 5.02 -9.66
CA HIS A 43 -34.59 4.62 -8.85
C HIS A 43 -35.23 5.84 -8.17
N LEU A 44 -34.44 6.75 -7.59
CA LEU A 44 -34.90 8.03 -7.05
C LEU A 44 -35.70 8.82 -8.08
N ALA A 45 -35.25 8.86 -9.34
CA ALA A 45 -35.98 9.55 -10.40
C ALA A 45 -37.34 8.92 -10.74
N ILE A 46 -37.48 7.60 -10.58
CA ILE A 46 -38.76 6.90 -10.75
C ILE A 46 -39.67 7.21 -9.57
N VAL A 47 -39.15 7.13 -8.34
CA VAL A 47 -39.91 7.37 -7.11
C VAL A 47 -40.43 8.81 -7.06
N ALA A 48 -39.58 9.80 -7.32
CA ALA A 48 -39.97 11.22 -7.40
C ALA A 48 -41.15 11.49 -8.34
N ARG A 49 -41.15 10.85 -9.51
CA ARG A 49 -42.13 11.18 -10.57
C ARG A 49 -43.42 10.38 -10.51
N VAL A 50 -43.38 9.19 -9.91
CA VAL A 50 -44.46 8.19 -10.06
C VAL A 50 -44.97 7.68 -8.72
N ALA A 51 -44.17 7.75 -7.65
CA ALA A 51 -44.58 7.12 -6.40
C ALA A 51 -45.73 7.89 -5.72
N PRO A 52 -46.75 7.17 -5.23
CA PRO A 52 -47.85 7.78 -4.49
C PRO A 52 -47.40 8.24 -3.08
N ALA A 53 -48.21 9.09 -2.45
CA ALA A 53 -47.87 9.71 -1.15
C ALA A 53 -47.66 8.66 -0.04
N GLU A 54 -48.40 7.56 -0.08
CA GLU A 54 -48.30 6.45 0.86
C GLU A 54 -46.93 5.74 0.76
N PHE A 55 -46.40 5.62 -0.45
CA PHE A 55 -45.08 5.04 -0.66
C PHE A 55 -43.98 5.96 -0.10
N TRP A 56 -44.10 7.28 -0.30
CA TRP A 56 -43.21 8.26 0.31
C TRP A 56 -43.26 8.22 1.83
N ALA A 57 -44.46 8.09 2.43
CA ALA A 57 -44.62 7.97 3.88
C ALA A 57 -43.86 6.75 4.43
N VAL A 58 -43.92 5.60 3.76
CA VAL A 58 -43.18 4.38 4.14
C VAL A 58 -41.66 4.60 4.02
N LEU A 59 -41.19 5.22 2.94
CA LEU A 59 -39.78 5.51 2.75
C LEU A 59 -39.21 6.46 3.80
N HIS A 60 -39.97 7.51 4.17
CA HIS A 60 -39.58 8.44 5.22
C HIS A 60 -39.63 7.82 6.61
N HIS A 61 -40.56 6.90 6.89
CA HIS A 61 -40.62 6.21 8.18
C HIS A 61 -39.38 5.35 8.43
N GLY A 62 -38.83 4.71 7.40
CA GLY A 62 -37.64 3.86 7.51
C GLY A 62 -36.30 4.61 7.52
N ASP A 63 -36.25 5.85 7.00
CA ASP A 63 -35.11 6.79 6.84
C ASP A 63 -33.84 6.27 6.10
N ILE A 64 -33.51 4.98 6.21
CA ILE A 64 -32.33 4.35 5.60
C ILE A 64 -32.29 4.56 4.08
N TRP A 65 -33.44 4.40 3.41
CA TRP A 65 -33.50 4.57 1.95
C TRP A 65 -33.25 6.03 1.55
N CYS A 66 -33.89 6.99 2.23
CA CYS A 66 -33.73 8.42 1.96
C CYS A 66 -32.28 8.86 2.19
N SER A 67 -31.66 8.41 3.27
CA SER A 67 -30.25 8.66 3.57
C SER A 67 -29.32 8.11 2.48
N GLN A 68 -29.50 6.85 2.05
CA GLN A 68 -28.70 6.25 0.98
C GLN A 68 -28.90 6.90 -0.39
N ALA A 69 -30.12 7.34 -0.68
CA ALA A 69 -30.43 8.11 -1.89
C ALA A 69 -29.72 9.47 -1.84
N TRP A 70 -29.75 10.15 -0.69
CA TRP A 70 -29.10 11.44 -0.51
C TRP A 70 -27.57 11.37 -0.60
N ASP A 71 -26.96 10.33 -0.03
CA ASP A 71 -25.53 10.07 -0.23
C ASP A 71 -25.17 9.89 -1.71
N SER A 72 -26.07 9.27 -2.48
CA SER A 72 -25.88 9.13 -3.93
C SER A 72 -26.04 10.47 -4.67
N VAL A 73 -26.87 11.39 -4.17
CA VAL A 73 -26.97 12.76 -4.71
C VAL A 73 -25.72 13.58 -4.39
N ARG A 74 -25.16 13.47 -3.17
CA ARG A 74 -23.87 14.07 -2.82
C ARG A 74 -22.72 13.51 -3.67
N TRP A 75 -22.74 12.20 -3.93
CA TRP A 75 -21.82 11.57 -4.87
C TRP A 75 -21.98 12.14 -6.31
N LEU A 76 -23.22 12.36 -6.76
CA LEU A 76 -23.49 12.99 -8.05
C LEU A 76 -22.90 14.41 -8.12
N ALA A 77 -23.14 15.23 -7.10
CA ALA A 77 -22.65 16.61 -7.01
C ALA A 77 -21.11 16.67 -7.05
N SER A 78 -20.43 15.88 -6.22
CA SER A 78 -18.97 15.81 -6.20
C SER A 78 -18.38 15.33 -7.53
N SER A 79 -19.01 14.33 -8.16
CA SER A 79 -18.57 13.82 -9.47
C SER A 79 -18.73 14.85 -10.59
N LEU A 80 -19.78 15.66 -10.57
CA LEU A 80 -19.99 16.74 -11.54
C LEU A 80 -19.05 17.92 -11.29
N ALA A 81 -18.75 18.25 -10.02
CA ALA A 81 -17.76 19.25 -9.67
C ALA A 81 -16.37 18.87 -10.21
N LEU A 82 -15.95 17.61 -10.06
CA LEU A 82 -14.70 17.08 -10.62
C LEU A 82 -14.66 17.13 -12.16
N ALA A 83 -15.81 17.05 -12.81
CA ALA A 83 -15.94 17.25 -14.26
C ALA A 83 -15.88 18.74 -14.68
N GLY A 84 -15.73 19.66 -13.72
CA GLY A 84 -15.76 21.11 -13.93
C GLY A 84 -17.16 21.67 -14.13
N LYS A 85 -18.20 21.00 -13.63
CA LYS A 85 -19.62 21.39 -13.78
C LYS A 85 -20.39 21.27 -12.47
N PRO A 86 -20.02 22.01 -11.40
CA PRO A 86 -20.80 22.02 -10.17
C PRO A 86 -22.26 22.42 -10.44
N GLN A 87 -23.21 21.78 -9.77
CA GLN A 87 -24.65 22.06 -9.88
C GLN A 87 -25.17 22.43 -8.49
N ARG A 88 -25.65 23.67 -8.33
CA ARG A 88 -26.15 24.18 -7.04
C ARG A 88 -27.50 23.54 -6.67
N GLU A 89 -28.22 23.08 -7.68
CA GLU A 89 -29.50 22.39 -7.54
C GLU A 89 -29.36 21.06 -6.79
N LEU A 90 -28.15 20.55 -6.61
CA LEU A 90 -27.84 19.33 -5.85
C LEU A 90 -27.47 19.58 -4.38
N ASP A 91 -27.47 20.84 -3.93
CA ASP A 91 -27.06 21.21 -2.57
C ASP A 91 -28.12 20.87 -1.51
N SER A 92 -29.40 20.75 -1.93
CA SER A 92 -30.52 20.34 -1.05
C SER A 92 -31.35 19.20 -1.66
N TRP A 93 -32.04 18.46 -0.78
CA TRP A 93 -32.90 17.35 -1.19
C TRP A 93 -34.06 17.85 -2.05
N GLU A 94 -34.70 18.93 -1.64
CA GLU A 94 -35.88 19.53 -2.27
C GLU A 94 -35.56 20.04 -3.68
N THR A 95 -34.43 20.76 -3.84
CA THR A 95 -34.00 21.25 -5.16
C THR A 95 -33.63 20.11 -6.10
N SER A 96 -33.05 19.03 -5.56
CA SER A 96 -32.70 17.83 -6.34
C SER A 96 -33.93 17.13 -6.90
N LEU A 97 -34.98 16.97 -6.07
CA LEU A 97 -36.27 16.44 -6.51
C LEU A 97 -36.94 17.37 -7.53
N GLY A 98 -36.88 18.70 -7.30
CA GLY A 98 -37.41 19.69 -8.23
C GLY A 98 -36.82 19.59 -9.64
N VAL A 99 -35.52 19.29 -9.77
CA VAL A 99 -34.88 19.06 -11.09
C VAL A 99 -35.37 17.77 -11.75
N ILE A 100 -35.59 16.71 -10.97
CA ILE A 100 -36.08 15.44 -11.51
C ILE A 100 -37.46 15.62 -12.14
N ASP A 101 -38.33 16.38 -11.49
CA ASP A 101 -39.69 16.63 -11.96
C ASP A 101 -39.71 17.61 -13.14
N ALA A 102 -39.00 18.73 -13.02
CA ALA A 102 -38.99 19.76 -14.05
C ALA A 102 -38.18 19.36 -15.30
N SER A 103 -37.16 18.52 -15.17
CA SER A 103 -36.19 18.24 -16.23
C SER A 103 -35.53 16.86 -16.13
N PRO A 104 -36.28 15.76 -16.31
CA PRO A 104 -35.76 14.39 -16.18
C PRO A 104 -34.64 14.06 -17.18
N GLY A 105 -34.64 14.69 -18.36
CA GLY A 105 -33.57 14.57 -19.35
C GLY A 105 -32.23 15.12 -18.84
N THR A 106 -32.27 16.22 -18.10
CA THR A 106 -31.10 16.85 -17.47
C THR A 106 -30.54 15.93 -16.40
N TRP A 107 -31.38 15.41 -15.51
CA TRP A 107 -31.00 14.44 -14.47
C TRP A 107 -30.30 13.21 -15.07
N LYS A 108 -30.88 12.61 -16.12
CA LYS A 108 -30.27 11.48 -16.85
C LYS A 108 -28.91 11.85 -17.47
N SER A 109 -28.74 13.09 -17.93
CA SER A 109 -27.46 13.57 -18.48
C SER A 109 -26.39 13.71 -17.39
N TRP A 110 -26.79 14.19 -16.21
CA TRP A 110 -25.92 14.34 -15.04
C TRP A 110 -25.41 12.99 -14.54
N ILE A 111 -26.30 12.01 -14.37
CA ILE A 111 -25.91 10.64 -13.97
C ILE A 111 -24.89 10.06 -14.95
N ARG A 112 -25.13 10.16 -16.26
CA ARG A 112 -24.20 9.63 -17.28
C ARG A 112 -22.82 10.30 -17.20
N ARG A 113 -22.79 11.62 -17.00
CA ARG A 113 -21.53 12.37 -16.86
C ARG A 113 -20.79 12.01 -15.58
N ALA A 114 -21.49 11.89 -14.46
CA ALA A 114 -20.91 11.49 -13.19
C ALA A 114 -20.34 10.07 -13.27
N GLN A 115 -21.07 9.12 -13.85
CA GLN A 115 -20.58 7.76 -14.10
C GLN A 115 -19.30 7.76 -14.94
N GLN A 116 -19.27 8.54 -16.03
CA GLN A 116 -18.07 8.67 -16.87
C GLN A 116 -16.89 9.27 -16.10
N THR A 117 -17.14 10.31 -15.29
CA THR A 117 -16.11 10.98 -14.50
C THR A 117 -15.55 10.06 -13.42
N ALA A 118 -16.43 9.33 -12.72
CA ALA A 118 -16.05 8.33 -11.72
C ALA A 118 -15.22 7.20 -12.34
N LEU A 119 -15.60 6.70 -13.53
CA LEU A 119 -14.80 5.69 -14.24
C LEU A 119 -13.38 6.18 -14.57
N LEU A 120 -13.25 7.44 -14.98
CA LEU A 120 -11.95 8.04 -15.30
C LEU A 120 -11.09 8.22 -14.03
N LYS A 121 -11.71 8.60 -12.90
CA LYS A 121 -11.06 8.64 -11.59
C LYS A 121 -10.61 7.24 -11.15
N GLU A 122 -11.47 6.24 -11.27
CA GLU A 122 -11.14 4.83 -10.94
C GLU A 122 -9.97 4.31 -11.78
N LEU A 123 -9.86 4.72 -13.05
CA LEU A 123 -8.71 4.40 -13.89
C LEU A 123 -7.41 5.01 -13.38
N TRP A 124 -7.42 6.30 -13.05
CA TRP A 124 -6.25 6.96 -12.46
C TRP A 124 -5.79 6.24 -11.19
N GLU A 125 -6.72 6.01 -10.26
CA GLU A 125 -6.43 5.33 -9.00
C GLU A 125 -5.94 3.89 -9.21
N ALA A 126 -6.47 3.19 -10.20
CA ALA A 126 -6.09 1.81 -10.49
C ALA A 126 -4.66 1.72 -11.04
N GLU A 127 -4.28 2.62 -11.95
CA GLU A 127 -2.91 2.72 -12.49
C GLU A 127 -1.92 3.07 -11.39
N HIS A 128 -2.28 4.04 -10.55
CA HIS A 128 -1.51 4.42 -9.38
C HIS A 128 -1.29 3.23 -8.44
N ARG A 129 -2.36 2.54 -8.00
CA ARG A 129 -2.25 1.34 -7.15
C ARG A 129 -1.43 0.24 -7.81
N HIS A 130 -1.54 0.07 -9.14
CA HIS A 130 -0.78 -0.93 -9.87
C HIS A 130 0.73 -0.65 -9.82
N PHE A 131 1.14 0.61 -10.01
CA PHE A 131 2.54 1.04 -9.85
C PHE A 131 3.08 0.68 -8.46
N TYR A 132 2.41 1.10 -7.37
CA TYR A 132 2.91 0.81 -6.02
C TYR A 132 2.95 -0.69 -5.72
N GLY A 133 1.96 -1.45 -6.21
CA GLY A 133 1.98 -2.90 -6.07
C GLY A 133 3.15 -3.55 -6.83
N LEU A 134 3.52 -3.01 -7.99
CA LEU A 134 4.70 -3.47 -8.75
C LEU A 134 6.01 -3.07 -8.07
N LEU A 135 6.13 -1.84 -7.58
CA LEU A 135 7.30 -1.37 -6.84
C LEU A 135 7.51 -2.18 -5.56
N PHE A 136 6.44 -2.39 -4.78
CA PHE A 136 6.46 -3.22 -3.57
C PHE A 136 6.99 -4.62 -3.87
N ARG A 137 6.50 -5.28 -4.94
CA ARG A 137 7.01 -6.59 -5.35
C ARG A 137 8.46 -6.56 -5.77
N SER A 138 8.90 -5.51 -6.48
CA SER A 138 10.31 -5.35 -6.85
C SER A 138 11.21 -5.20 -5.62
N LEU A 139 10.77 -4.48 -4.60
CA LEU A 139 11.51 -4.32 -3.33
C LEU A 139 11.57 -5.63 -2.55
N LEU A 140 10.45 -6.37 -2.42
CA LEU A 140 10.44 -7.70 -1.81
C LEU A 140 11.36 -8.68 -2.54
N ALA A 141 11.31 -8.68 -3.88
CA ALA A 141 12.17 -9.55 -4.69
C ALA A 141 13.66 -9.21 -4.56
N ALA A 142 13.97 -7.96 -4.22
CA ALA A 142 15.34 -7.51 -3.96
C ALA A 142 15.81 -7.81 -2.52
N GLY A 143 14.92 -8.25 -1.62
CA GLY A 143 15.26 -8.63 -0.25
C GLY A 143 14.68 -7.72 0.85
N ALA A 144 13.86 -6.72 0.51
CA ALA A 144 13.12 -5.96 1.52
C ALA A 144 12.13 -6.88 2.25
N THR A 145 11.93 -6.65 3.54
CA THR A 145 11.00 -7.40 4.38
C THR A 145 9.88 -6.49 4.86
N VAL A 146 8.72 -7.05 5.19
CA VAL A 146 7.68 -6.30 5.90
C VAL A 146 7.98 -6.46 7.38
N ASP A 147 8.02 -5.36 8.12
CA ASP A 147 8.29 -5.40 9.57
C ASP A 147 7.23 -6.27 10.28
N ASP A 148 7.70 -7.34 10.94
CA ASP A 148 6.87 -8.38 11.55
C ASP A 148 6.09 -7.88 12.77
N GLU A 149 6.51 -6.77 13.42
CA GLU A 149 5.86 -6.23 14.63
C GLU A 149 4.42 -5.72 14.38
N LEU A 150 4.07 -5.39 13.14
CA LEU A 150 2.71 -5.01 12.73
C LEU A 150 1.96 -6.14 12.02
N ALA A 151 2.65 -7.12 11.43
CA ALA A 151 2.04 -8.35 10.93
C ALA A 151 1.51 -9.24 12.07
N THR A 152 2.08 -9.13 13.27
CA THR A 152 1.65 -9.84 14.49
C THR A 152 0.36 -9.29 15.11
N ARG A 153 -0.11 -8.10 14.74
CA ARG A 153 -1.40 -7.57 15.21
C ARG A 153 -2.55 -7.92 14.25
N MET A 154 -2.87 -9.22 14.15
CA MET A 154 -4.18 -9.89 13.90
C MET A 154 -4.12 -11.04 12.86
N PRO A 155 -4.93 -12.11 13.01
CA PRO A 155 -5.51 -12.72 14.22
C PRO A 155 -4.95 -14.14 14.46
N SER A 156 -5.21 -14.66 15.66
CA SER A 156 -5.07 -16.07 16.07
C SER A 156 -5.03 -17.08 14.91
N PHE A 157 -3.94 -17.84 14.80
CA PHE A 157 -3.84 -18.94 13.84
C PHE A 157 -4.91 -19.98 14.16
N GLU A 158 -5.55 -20.52 13.12
CA GLU A 158 -6.31 -21.75 13.28
C GLU A 158 -5.33 -22.90 13.30
N VAL A 159 -5.51 -23.85 14.22
CA VAL A 159 -4.58 -24.97 14.35
C VAL A 159 -5.29 -26.31 14.23
N CYS A 160 -4.59 -27.27 13.65
CA CYS A 160 -4.96 -28.67 13.76
C CYS A 160 -4.03 -29.33 14.76
N ALA A 161 -4.51 -29.49 16.00
CA ALA A 161 -3.73 -30.12 17.07
C ALA A 161 -3.43 -31.60 16.78
N VAL A 162 -4.31 -32.30 16.05
CA VAL A 162 -4.09 -33.70 15.64
C VAL A 162 -2.91 -33.83 14.67
N CYS A 163 -2.80 -32.91 13.70
CA CYS A 163 -1.74 -32.93 12.70
C CYS A 163 -0.52 -32.07 13.05
N GLN A 164 -0.57 -31.34 14.17
CA GLN A 164 0.45 -30.38 14.58
C GLN A 164 0.76 -29.36 13.46
N GLN A 165 -0.29 -28.73 12.90
CA GLN A 165 -0.16 -27.74 11.81
C GLN A 165 -0.92 -26.44 12.12
N GLY A 166 -0.29 -25.30 11.82
CA GLY A 166 -0.90 -23.97 11.90
C GLY A 166 -1.40 -23.45 10.55
N PHE A 167 -2.47 -22.65 10.59
CA PHE A 167 -3.13 -22.08 9.41
C PHE A 167 -3.48 -20.61 9.66
N ARG A 168 -3.18 -19.74 8.69
CA ARG A 168 -3.45 -18.30 8.77
C ARG A 168 -4.95 -17.95 8.80
N ASP A 169 -5.77 -18.77 8.15
CA ASP A 169 -7.21 -18.52 8.08
C ASP A 169 -8.04 -19.79 8.23
N LEU A 170 -9.28 -19.58 8.67
CA LEU A 170 -10.29 -20.62 8.87
C LEU A 170 -10.58 -21.41 7.58
N ARG A 171 -10.40 -20.80 6.41
CA ARG A 171 -10.69 -21.45 5.13
C ARG A 171 -9.66 -22.53 4.81
N SER A 172 -8.39 -22.21 5.01
CA SER A 172 -7.25 -23.10 4.80
C SER A 172 -7.30 -24.25 5.79
N TRP A 173 -7.57 -23.94 7.07
CA TRP A 173 -7.83 -24.94 8.09
C TRP A 173 -9.04 -25.83 7.74
N SER A 174 -10.18 -25.26 7.33
CA SER A 174 -11.38 -26.03 6.98
C SER A 174 -11.13 -27.02 5.84
N HIS A 175 -10.31 -26.63 4.86
CA HIS A 175 -9.93 -27.50 3.75
C HIS A 175 -9.02 -28.65 4.20
N HIS A 176 -8.07 -28.39 5.10
CA HIS A 176 -7.28 -29.42 5.77
C HIS A 176 -8.18 -30.36 6.59
N ALA A 177 -9.05 -29.82 7.45
CA ALA A 177 -9.96 -30.58 8.31
C ALA A 177 -10.87 -31.51 7.51
N PHE A 178 -11.38 -31.07 6.37
CA PHE A 178 -12.14 -31.93 5.46
C PHE A 178 -11.28 -33.04 4.83
N LYS A 179 -10.10 -32.72 4.30
CA LYS A 179 -9.25 -33.69 3.57
C LYS A 179 -8.58 -34.72 4.46
N ARG A 180 -8.10 -34.30 5.63
CA ARG A 180 -7.32 -35.16 6.54
C ARG A 180 -8.20 -35.82 7.60
N HIS A 181 -9.25 -35.13 8.06
CA HIS A 181 -10.10 -35.59 9.16
C HIS A 181 -11.56 -35.83 8.79
N GLY A 182 -11.93 -35.67 7.51
CA GLY A 182 -13.32 -35.87 7.06
C GLY A 182 -14.32 -34.88 7.65
N ARG A 183 -13.86 -33.76 8.23
CA ARG A 183 -14.75 -32.81 8.90
C ARG A 183 -15.67 -32.11 7.89
N VAL A 184 -16.97 -32.19 8.14
CA VAL A 184 -18.01 -31.52 7.33
C VAL A 184 -18.85 -30.62 8.23
N ARG A 185 -19.14 -29.40 7.76
CA ARG A 185 -19.99 -28.41 8.45
C ARG A 185 -21.39 -28.95 8.75
N GLU A 186 -21.99 -28.56 9.88
CA GLU A 186 -23.36 -28.96 10.26
C GLU A 186 -24.39 -28.71 9.16
N ALA A 187 -24.33 -27.56 8.46
CA ALA A 187 -25.28 -27.23 7.39
C ALA A 187 -25.36 -28.31 6.29
N ARG A 188 -24.24 -28.97 5.97
CA ARG A 188 -24.21 -30.06 4.99
C ARG A 188 -24.73 -31.38 5.53
N LYS A 189 -24.76 -31.56 6.86
CA LYS A 189 -25.31 -32.73 7.54
C LYS A 189 -26.82 -32.65 7.70
N VAL A 190 -27.46 -31.51 7.47
CA VAL A 190 -28.94 -31.37 7.57
C VAL A 190 -29.59 -30.93 6.26
N ALA A 191 -28.79 -30.64 5.22
CA ALA A 191 -29.28 -30.25 3.91
C ALA A 191 -29.81 -31.46 3.12
N GLN A 192 -31.06 -31.84 3.36
CA GLN A 192 -31.72 -32.90 2.60
C GLN A 192 -32.41 -32.35 1.33
N GLY A 193 -32.09 -32.93 0.16
CA GLY A 193 -32.74 -32.58 -1.11
C GLY A 193 -32.47 -31.13 -1.55
N THR A 194 -33.49 -30.46 -2.07
CA THR A 194 -33.41 -29.08 -2.60
C THR A 194 -34.32 -28.09 -1.87
N GLN A 195 -35.12 -28.55 -0.90
CA GLN A 195 -36.07 -27.72 -0.16
C GLN A 195 -35.67 -27.61 1.31
N CYS A 196 -35.71 -26.40 1.86
CA CYS A 196 -35.59 -26.21 3.30
C CYS A 196 -36.88 -26.65 3.99
N GLN A 197 -36.82 -27.57 4.95
CA GLN A 197 -38.00 -28.07 5.67
C GLN A 197 -38.55 -27.07 6.70
N VAL A 198 -37.80 -26.01 7.00
CA VAL A 198 -38.20 -24.96 7.94
C VAL A 198 -38.94 -23.84 7.20
N CYS A 199 -38.27 -23.14 6.28
CA CYS A 199 -38.87 -22.03 5.55
C CYS A 199 -39.64 -22.46 4.29
N LEU A 200 -39.69 -23.76 3.99
CA LEU A 200 -40.32 -24.37 2.80
C LEU A 200 -39.82 -23.83 1.46
N ARG A 201 -38.69 -23.11 1.45
CA ARG A 201 -38.06 -22.57 0.25
C ARG A 201 -37.39 -23.66 -0.55
N HIS A 202 -37.81 -23.80 -1.81
CA HIS A 202 -37.23 -24.70 -2.79
C HIS A 202 -36.10 -23.99 -3.54
N PHE A 203 -34.93 -24.60 -3.57
CA PHE A 203 -33.74 -24.11 -4.25
C PHE A 203 -33.46 -24.92 -5.51
N ALA A 204 -32.78 -24.33 -6.49
CA ALA A 204 -32.42 -25.05 -7.72
C ALA A 204 -31.44 -26.21 -7.51
N SER A 205 -30.71 -26.23 -6.38
CA SER A 205 -29.74 -27.28 -6.06
C SER A 205 -29.53 -27.42 -4.56
N ASN A 206 -29.06 -28.61 -4.13
CA ASN A 206 -28.68 -28.89 -2.74
C ASN A 206 -27.58 -27.93 -2.24
N PHE A 207 -26.68 -27.51 -3.13
CA PHE A 207 -25.67 -26.49 -2.80
C PHE A 207 -26.30 -25.15 -2.40
N ARG A 208 -27.31 -24.68 -3.14
CA ARG A 208 -28.02 -23.43 -2.78
C ARG A 208 -28.80 -23.58 -1.49
N LEU A 209 -29.38 -24.75 -1.22
CA LEU A 209 -29.96 -25.07 0.09
C LEU A 209 -28.90 -25.01 1.21
N THR A 210 -27.75 -25.65 1.02
CA THR A 210 -26.63 -25.60 1.98
C THR A 210 -26.20 -24.15 2.24
N ASN A 211 -26.02 -23.35 1.18
CA ASN A 211 -25.66 -21.94 1.30
C ASN A 211 -26.75 -21.12 2.03
N HIS A 212 -28.02 -21.43 1.80
CA HIS A 212 -29.11 -20.84 2.58
C HIS A 212 -28.99 -21.19 4.07
N LEU A 213 -28.71 -22.43 4.42
CA LEU A 213 -28.54 -22.86 5.81
C LEU A 213 -27.30 -22.25 6.46
N GLU A 214 -26.23 -22.01 5.72
CA GLU A 214 -25.05 -21.28 6.22
C GLU A 214 -25.34 -19.81 6.57
N HIS A 215 -26.35 -19.20 5.94
CA HIS A 215 -26.72 -17.79 6.16
C HIS A 215 -28.02 -17.59 6.96
N SER A 216 -28.83 -18.63 7.12
CA SER A 216 -30.09 -18.60 7.85
C SER A 216 -29.94 -19.38 9.16
N ALA A 217 -29.44 -18.68 10.19
CA ALA A 217 -29.21 -19.26 11.52
C ALA A 217 -30.49 -19.94 12.06
N ALA A 218 -31.66 -19.34 11.87
CA ALA A 218 -32.94 -19.89 12.33
C ALA A 218 -33.30 -21.22 11.64
N CYS A 219 -33.12 -21.33 10.32
CA CYS A 219 -33.40 -22.56 9.61
C CYS A 219 -32.39 -23.66 9.94
N LEU A 220 -31.11 -23.31 10.07
CA LEU A 220 -30.08 -24.26 10.48
C LEU A 220 -30.34 -24.79 11.90
N ALA A 221 -30.64 -23.88 12.83
CA ALA A 221 -30.89 -24.22 14.22
C ALA A 221 -32.05 -25.19 14.38
N ALA A 222 -33.20 -24.89 13.77
CA ALA A 222 -34.38 -25.75 13.82
C ALA A 222 -34.10 -27.16 13.25
N LEU A 223 -33.34 -27.27 12.16
CA LEU A 223 -32.98 -28.57 11.57
C LEU A 223 -31.96 -29.36 12.40
N VAL A 224 -31.00 -28.68 13.02
CA VAL A 224 -30.02 -29.33 13.91
C VAL A 224 -30.70 -29.84 15.17
N GLN A 225 -31.59 -29.06 15.77
CA GLN A 225 -32.34 -29.46 16.96
C GLN A 225 -33.34 -30.58 16.70
N SER A 226 -33.90 -30.68 15.48
CA SER A 226 -34.76 -31.80 15.09
C SER A 226 -34.00 -33.12 14.89
N GLN A 227 -32.66 -33.10 15.03
CA GLN A 227 -31.77 -34.26 14.88
C GLN A 227 -31.94 -35.03 13.55
N CYS A 228 -32.45 -34.36 12.51
CA CYS A 228 -32.65 -34.96 11.19
C CYS A 228 -31.37 -34.89 10.34
N PHE A 229 -30.33 -35.58 10.77
CA PHE A 229 -29.06 -35.61 10.06
C PHE A 229 -29.13 -36.55 8.84
N VAL A 230 -28.56 -36.09 7.73
CA VAL A 230 -28.45 -36.77 6.44
C VAL A 230 -27.00 -36.90 6.01
N GLU A 231 -26.73 -37.86 5.14
CA GLU A 231 -25.40 -38.02 4.55
C GLU A 231 -25.04 -36.81 3.67
N ALA A 232 -23.85 -36.24 3.91
CA ALA A 232 -23.44 -35.01 3.26
C ALA A 232 -23.11 -35.21 1.76
N VAL A 233 -23.92 -34.62 0.90
CA VAL A 233 -23.74 -34.60 -0.57
C VAL A 233 -22.44 -33.88 -0.96
N PRO A 234 -21.73 -34.25 -2.06
CA PRO A 234 -20.48 -33.62 -2.48
C PRO A 234 -20.53 -32.08 -2.57
N GLY A 235 -19.62 -31.41 -1.85
CA GLY A 235 -19.51 -29.95 -1.80
C GLY A 235 -18.61 -29.33 -2.87
N ARG A 236 -18.54 -28.00 -2.87
CA ARG A 236 -17.75 -27.20 -3.83
C ARG A 236 -16.28 -27.64 -3.84
N GLY A 237 -15.78 -28.03 -5.01
CA GLY A 237 -14.41 -28.55 -5.18
C GLY A 237 -14.31 -30.07 -5.34
N SER A 238 -15.40 -30.82 -5.15
CA SER A 238 -15.47 -32.24 -5.53
C SER A 238 -15.62 -32.40 -7.05
N LYS A 239 -15.02 -33.45 -7.63
CA LYS A 239 -15.25 -33.84 -9.04
C LYS A 239 -16.71 -34.23 -9.32
N ARG A 240 -17.46 -34.62 -8.27
CA ARG A 240 -18.88 -34.97 -8.32
C ARG A 240 -19.80 -33.81 -7.94
N PHE A 241 -19.27 -32.60 -7.78
CA PHE A 241 -20.03 -31.40 -7.42
C PHE A 241 -20.90 -30.92 -8.58
N GLN A 242 -22.19 -30.75 -8.35
CA GLN A 242 -23.12 -30.11 -9.28
C GLN A 242 -23.52 -28.75 -8.71
N ASP A 243 -23.12 -27.66 -9.36
CA ASP A 243 -23.41 -26.30 -8.90
C ASP A 243 -24.82 -25.81 -9.27
N GLY A 244 -25.54 -26.60 -10.07
CA GLY A 244 -26.89 -26.29 -10.54
C GLY A 244 -26.94 -25.12 -11.51
N LYS A 245 -25.82 -24.80 -12.20
CA LYS A 245 -25.82 -23.78 -13.27
C LYS A 245 -26.78 -24.09 -14.41
N ASP A 246 -27.04 -25.37 -14.65
CA ASP A 246 -27.94 -25.84 -15.70
C ASP A 246 -29.43 -25.64 -15.33
N VAL A 247 -29.74 -25.25 -14.08
CA VAL A 247 -31.09 -25.03 -13.59
C VAL A 247 -31.22 -23.58 -13.08
N LEU A 248 -31.74 -22.70 -13.94
CA LEU A 248 -31.95 -21.27 -13.65
C LEU A 248 -33.31 -20.97 -12.99
N LEU A 249 -33.84 -21.89 -12.18
CA LEU A 249 -35.10 -21.66 -11.48
C LEU A 249 -34.88 -20.71 -10.29
N PRO A 250 -35.72 -19.66 -10.13
CA PRO A 250 -35.70 -18.84 -8.92
C PRO A 250 -36.12 -19.68 -7.72
N ALA A 251 -35.59 -19.35 -6.54
CA ALA A 251 -35.97 -20.06 -5.32
C ALA A 251 -37.39 -19.64 -4.91
N VAL A 252 -38.34 -20.57 -5.03
CA VAL A 252 -39.77 -20.38 -4.72
C VAL A 252 -40.10 -20.95 -3.35
N THR A 253 -41.04 -20.34 -2.64
CA THR A 253 -41.49 -20.80 -1.32
C THR A 253 -42.77 -21.60 -1.48
N ALA A 254 -42.78 -22.84 -0.98
CA ALA A 254 -43.99 -23.65 -0.94
C ALA A 254 -44.91 -23.21 0.22
N HIS A 255 -46.21 -23.45 0.09
CA HIS A 255 -47.19 -23.22 1.15
C HIS A 255 -47.45 -24.52 1.90
N GLY A 256 -47.41 -24.49 3.23
CA GLY A 256 -47.60 -25.65 4.10
C GLY A 256 -47.41 -25.29 5.57
N PRO A 257 -47.59 -26.24 6.49
CA PRO A 257 -47.28 -26.04 7.90
C PRO A 257 -45.79 -25.72 8.05
N VAL A 258 -45.50 -24.54 8.57
CA VAL A 258 -44.14 -24.08 8.88
C VAL A 258 -43.80 -24.56 10.28
N ALA A 259 -42.65 -25.20 10.45
CA ALA A 259 -42.15 -25.54 11.78
C ALA A 259 -41.99 -24.24 12.59
N GLN A 260 -42.79 -24.08 13.64
CA GLN A 260 -42.67 -22.96 14.55
C GLN A 260 -41.47 -23.21 15.46
N TRP A 261 -40.44 -22.38 15.32
CA TRP A 261 -39.25 -22.43 16.15
C TRP A 261 -39.11 -21.09 16.88
N ASP A 262 -38.90 -21.15 18.19
CA ASP A 262 -38.87 -19.98 19.07
C ASP A 262 -37.46 -19.43 19.34
N GLY A 263 -36.42 -20.07 18.79
CA GLY A 263 -35.05 -19.60 18.98
C GLY A 263 -34.30 -20.22 20.16
N THR A 264 -35.01 -20.89 21.07
CA THR A 264 -34.48 -21.16 22.40
C THR A 264 -33.48 -22.33 22.41
N GLY A 265 -32.37 -22.16 23.13
CA GLY A 265 -31.38 -23.22 23.39
C GLY A 265 -30.44 -23.62 22.24
N TYR A 266 -30.49 -22.97 21.07
CA TYR A 266 -29.53 -23.27 20.00
C TYR A 266 -28.19 -22.56 20.22
N ILE A 267 -27.11 -23.35 20.23
CA ILE A 267 -25.74 -22.85 20.26
C ILE A 267 -25.05 -23.22 18.93
N PRO A 268 -24.52 -22.24 18.17
CA PRO A 268 -23.79 -22.48 16.92
C PRO A 268 -22.64 -23.47 17.07
N GLU A 269 -22.33 -24.24 16.02
CA GLU A 269 -21.25 -25.25 16.04
C GLU A 269 -19.91 -24.70 16.57
N SER A 270 -19.58 -23.47 16.20
CA SER A 270 -18.34 -22.78 16.57
C SER A 270 -18.24 -22.40 18.04
N GLU A 271 -19.38 -22.34 18.74
CA GLU A 271 -19.54 -21.93 20.14
C GLU A 271 -20.02 -23.09 21.02
N ARG A 272 -20.37 -24.23 20.42
CA ARG A 272 -20.85 -25.42 21.14
C ARG A 272 -19.66 -26.23 21.67
N PRO A 273 -19.59 -26.47 23.00
CA PRO A 273 -18.54 -27.31 23.59
C PRO A 273 -18.46 -28.70 22.93
N GLU A 274 -17.25 -29.25 22.86
CA GLU A 274 -17.02 -30.60 22.36
C GLU A 274 -17.12 -31.62 23.50
N SER A 275 -18.17 -32.46 23.47
CA SER A 275 -18.47 -33.43 24.53
C SER A 275 -17.36 -34.46 24.74
N SER A 276 -16.69 -34.89 23.67
CA SER A 276 -15.58 -35.86 23.79
C SER A 276 -14.41 -35.32 24.61
N ILE A 277 -14.09 -34.03 24.46
CA ILE A 277 -13.06 -33.38 25.28
C ILE A 277 -13.58 -33.22 26.72
N LEU A 278 -14.81 -32.75 26.91
CA LEU A 278 -15.38 -32.59 28.27
C LEU A 278 -15.37 -33.88 29.08
N LEU A 279 -15.72 -35.01 28.46
CA LEU A 279 -15.68 -36.33 29.11
C LEU A 279 -14.25 -36.72 29.49
N ALA A 280 -13.26 -36.47 28.62
CA ALA A 280 -11.86 -36.72 28.94
C ALA A 280 -11.36 -35.83 30.10
N LEU A 281 -11.82 -34.58 30.16
CA LEU A 281 -11.49 -33.65 31.26
C LEU A 281 -12.13 -34.07 32.59
N GLU A 282 -13.35 -34.60 32.55
CA GLU A 282 -14.05 -35.16 33.71
C GLU A 282 -13.37 -36.44 34.23
N GLU A 283 -12.90 -37.29 33.32
CA GLU A 283 -12.11 -38.48 33.65
C GLU A 283 -10.79 -38.09 34.34
N ILE A 284 -10.04 -37.13 33.77
CA ILE A 284 -8.80 -36.61 34.38
C ILE A 284 -9.07 -36.08 35.80
N PHE A 285 -10.19 -35.38 36.01
CA PHE A 285 -10.55 -34.85 37.31
C PHE A 285 -10.92 -35.93 38.34
N SER A 286 -11.62 -36.97 37.88
CA SER A 286 -12.15 -38.05 38.73
C SER A 286 -11.11 -39.08 39.14
N PHE A 287 -10.03 -39.23 38.37
CA PHE A 287 -8.98 -40.24 38.58
C PHE A 287 -7.60 -39.60 38.81
N PRO A 288 -7.34 -39.03 40.00
CA PRO A 288 -6.09 -38.31 40.28
C PRO A 288 -4.83 -39.21 40.27
N GLY A 289 -4.99 -40.54 40.32
CA GLY A 289 -3.87 -41.49 40.38
C GLY A 289 -2.92 -41.45 39.18
N ASP A 290 -3.38 -40.93 38.04
CA ASP A 290 -2.59 -40.85 36.80
C ASP A 290 -1.81 -39.53 36.68
N VAL A 291 -1.97 -38.59 37.62
CA VAL A 291 -1.36 -37.25 37.59
C VAL A 291 -0.48 -37.02 38.82
N CYS A 292 0.84 -37.06 38.62
CA CYS A 292 1.79 -36.93 39.73
C CYS A 292 2.05 -35.48 40.16
N ASP A 293 1.90 -34.50 39.27
CA ASP A 293 2.14 -33.07 39.52
C ASP A 293 1.30 -32.15 38.62
N TYR A 294 1.42 -30.83 38.83
CA TYR A 294 0.71 -29.83 38.02
C TYR A 294 1.14 -29.82 36.55
N ALA A 295 2.40 -30.15 36.25
CA ALA A 295 2.89 -30.22 34.87
C ALA A 295 2.26 -31.41 34.13
N GLY A 296 2.19 -32.57 34.79
CA GLY A 296 1.50 -33.76 34.31
C GLY A 296 0.01 -33.51 34.08
N LEU A 297 -0.64 -32.69 34.92
CA LEU A 297 -2.01 -32.25 34.69
C LEU A 297 -2.12 -31.47 33.37
N ILE A 298 -1.30 -30.44 33.17
CA ILE A 298 -1.31 -29.62 31.94
C ILE A 298 -1.07 -30.49 30.70
N GLU A 299 -0.19 -31.50 30.78
CA GLU A 299 0.08 -32.42 29.68
C GLU A 299 -1.11 -33.36 29.40
N ALA A 300 -1.79 -33.87 30.43
CA ALA A 300 -3.01 -34.66 30.26
C ALA A 300 -4.11 -33.83 29.57
N LEU A 301 -4.29 -32.57 29.99
CA LEU A 301 -5.22 -31.63 29.36
C LEU A 301 -4.83 -31.36 27.90
N ARG A 302 -3.54 -31.14 27.63
CA ARG A 302 -3.02 -30.94 26.27
C ARG A 302 -3.36 -32.13 25.37
N LYS A 303 -3.22 -33.37 25.86
CA LYS A 303 -3.58 -34.59 25.13
C LYS A 303 -5.08 -34.66 24.82
N ALA A 304 -5.94 -34.33 25.78
CA ALA A 304 -7.38 -34.28 25.58
C ALA A 304 -7.75 -33.28 24.47
N PHE A 305 -7.20 -32.07 24.51
CA PHE A 305 -7.44 -31.04 23.47
C PHE A 305 -6.80 -31.38 22.12
N SER A 306 -5.70 -32.14 22.12
CA SER A 306 -5.01 -32.55 20.88
C SER A 306 -5.64 -33.75 20.18
N GLY A 307 -6.55 -34.47 20.84
CA GLY A 307 -7.22 -35.65 20.30
C GLY A 307 -8.27 -35.35 19.22
N VAL A 308 -8.70 -34.10 19.05
CA VAL A 308 -9.80 -33.74 18.15
C VAL A 308 -9.45 -32.55 17.26
N CYS A 309 -9.79 -32.65 15.97
CA CYS A 309 -9.64 -31.55 15.02
C CYS A 309 -10.81 -30.57 15.13
N LEU A 310 -10.63 -29.49 15.91
CA LEU A 310 -11.63 -28.44 16.14
C LEU A 310 -11.14 -27.05 15.74
N GLN A 311 -12.09 -26.16 15.45
CA GLN A 311 -11.82 -24.74 15.28
C GLN A 311 -11.42 -24.11 16.62
N SER A 312 -10.56 -23.09 16.60
CA SER A 312 -10.05 -22.41 17.81
C SER A 312 -11.16 -21.81 18.67
N SER A 313 -12.21 -21.24 18.06
CA SER A 313 -13.38 -20.73 18.80
C SER A 313 -14.08 -21.84 19.60
N ARG A 314 -14.13 -23.05 19.06
CA ARG A 314 -14.79 -24.20 19.68
C ARG A 314 -13.94 -24.83 20.77
N LEU A 315 -12.61 -24.83 20.61
CA LEU A 315 -11.67 -25.18 21.69
C LEU A 315 -11.87 -24.22 22.87
N ARG A 316 -11.97 -22.91 22.61
CA ARG A 316 -12.22 -21.89 23.63
C ARG A 316 -13.58 -22.07 24.33
N ALA A 317 -14.63 -22.34 23.57
CA ALA A 317 -15.95 -22.64 24.14
C ALA A 317 -15.93 -23.88 25.03
N THR A 318 -15.20 -24.92 24.64
CA THR A 318 -15.03 -26.15 25.43
C THR A 318 -14.27 -25.88 26.73
N ALA A 319 -13.19 -25.10 26.68
CA ALA A 319 -12.45 -24.67 27.86
C ALA A 319 -13.32 -23.88 28.85
N CYS A 320 -14.11 -22.93 28.35
CA CYS A 320 -15.01 -22.12 29.18
C CYS A 320 -16.11 -22.99 29.83
N ALA A 321 -16.69 -23.93 29.07
CA ALA A 321 -17.69 -24.85 29.59
C ALA A 321 -17.13 -25.76 30.69
N TRP A 322 -15.91 -26.28 30.51
CA TRP A 322 -15.21 -27.05 31.53
C TRP A 322 -14.97 -26.24 32.80
N ARG A 323 -14.46 -25.00 32.69
CA ARG A 323 -14.25 -24.13 33.85
C ARG A 323 -15.54 -23.89 34.63
N ASN A 324 -16.65 -23.66 33.92
CA ASN A 324 -17.95 -23.44 34.56
C ASN A 324 -18.44 -24.69 35.29
N ALA A 325 -18.33 -25.87 34.66
CA ALA A 325 -18.67 -27.16 35.29
C ALA A 325 -17.81 -27.43 36.53
N LEU A 326 -16.49 -27.23 36.41
CA LEU A 326 -15.54 -27.39 37.51
C LEU A 326 -15.84 -26.44 38.68
N THR A 327 -16.23 -25.20 38.40
CA THR A 327 -16.57 -24.22 39.45
C THR A 327 -17.80 -24.66 40.24
N ALA A 328 -18.80 -25.23 39.57
CA ALA A 328 -19.98 -25.80 40.22
C ALA A 328 -19.62 -27.01 41.10
N GLU A 329 -18.82 -27.93 40.57
CA GLU A 329 -18.41 -29.17 41.26
C GLU A 329 -17.56 -28.87 42.51
N LEU A 330 -16.56 -27.99 42.38
CA LEU A 330 -15.71 -27.56 43.50
C LEU A 330 -16.43 -26.69 44.53
N GLY A 331 -17.64 -26.21 44.22
CA GLY A 331 -18.47 -25.47 45.17
C GLY A 331 -19.35 -26.38 46.03
N GLY A 332 -19.54 -27.65 45.65
CA GLY A 332 -20.49 -28.57 46.28
C GLY A 332 -19.88 -29.80 46.96
N ASN A 333 -18.58 -30.06 46.80
CA ASN A 333 -17.96 -31.31 47.24
C ASN A 333 -16.81 -31.07 48.24
N GLU A 334 -17.00 -31.46 49.51
CA GLU A 334 -16.03 -31.30 50.61
C GLU A 334 -14.93 -32.37 50.62
N ASP A 335 -15.08 -33.47 49.86
CA ASP A 335 -14.15 -34.61 49.85
C ASP A 335 -12.94 -34.44 48.91
N ILE A 336 -12.84 -33.29 48.24
CA ILE A 336 -11.79 -33.01 47.25
C ILE A 336 -10.58 -32.37 47.94
N SER A 337 -9.39 -32.90 47.68
CA SER A 337 -8.16 -32.33 48.26
C SER A 337 -7.96 -30.87 47.83
N ILE A 338 -7.60 -30.00 48.78
CA ILE A 338 -7.38 -28.57 48.54
C ILE A 338 -6.37 -28.34 47.42
N GLN A 339 -5.32 -29.16 47.38
CA GLN A 339 -4.28 -29.09 46.36
C GLN A 339 -4.81 -29.45 44.97
N TRP A 340 -5.61 -30.51 44.85
CA TRP A 340 -6.19 -30.95 43.59
C TRP A 340 -7.18 -29.93 43.02
N ALA A 341 -8.02 -29.37 43.90
CA ALA A 341 -8.95 -28.29 43.57
C ALA A 341 -8.20 -27.04 43.09
N ALA A 342 -7.13 -26.65 43.77
CA ALA A 342 -6.31 -25.49 43.38
C ALA A 342 -5.63 -25.69 42.02
N TRP A 343 -5.10 -26.89 41.75
CA TRP A 343 -4.51 -27.23 40.45
C TRP A 343 -5.52 -27.13 39.32
N HIS A 344 -6.71 -27.71 39.49
CA HIS A 344 -7.75 -27.68 38.44
C HIS A 344 -8.29 -26.28 38.18
N ARG A 345 -8.48 -25.45 39.21
CA ARG A 345 -8.85 -24.04 39.02
C ARG A 345 -7.81 -23.30 38.20
N LYS A 346 -6.53 -23.42 38.59
CA LYS A 346 -5.42 -22.78 37.89
C LYS A 346 -5.29 -23.28 36.45
N ALA A 347 -5.48 -24.58 36.21
CA ALA A 347 -5.43 -25.17 34.89
C ALA A 347 -6.62 -24.72 34.00
N ALA A 348 -7.84 -24.66 34.55
CA ALA A 348 -9.00 -24.17 33.83
C ALA A 348 -8.87 -22.70 33.41
N ASP A 349 -8.33 -21.85 34.29
CA ASP A 349 -8.03 -20.46 33.95
C ASP A 349 -6.95 -20.34 32.88
N PHE A 350 -5.89 -21.15 32.99
CA PHE A 350 -4.84 -21.22 31.95
C PHE A 350 -5.41 -21.61 30.60
N VAL A 351 -6.15 -22.72 30.49
CA VAL A 351 -6.70 -23.21 29.21
C VAL A 351 -7.73 -22.24 28.63
N CYS A 352 -8.47 -21.48 29.47
CA CYS A 352 -9.37 -20.43 28.99
C CYS A 352 -8.63 -19.21 28.42
N ALA A 353 -7.43 -18.91 28.92
CA ALA A 353 -6.65 -17.73 28.54
C ALA A 353 -5.60 -18.01 27.45
N VAL A 354 -5.21 -19.27 27.26
CA VAL A 354 -4.09 -19.63 26.39
C VAL A 354 -4.35 -19.31 24.92
N ASP A 355 -3.25 -19.06 24.19
CA ASP A 355 -3.25 -19.18 22.74
C ASP A 355 -3.11 -20.65 22.35
N PHE A 356 -4.17 -21.21 21.76
CA PHE A 356 -4.16 -22.61 21.33
C PHE A 356 -3.12 -22.89 20.25
N SER A 357 -2.68 -21.89 19.47
CA SER A 357 -1.62 -22.13 18.49
C SER A 357 -0.27 -22.37 19.16
N GLU A 358 0.09 -21.52 20.11
CA GLU A 358 1.33 -21.67 20.87
C GLU A 358 1.29 -22.91 21.76
N TRP A 359 0.16 -23.13 22.42
CA TRP A 359 0.04 -24.23 23.38
C TRP A 359 -0.08 -25.59 22.69
N LEU A 360 -0.96 -25.77 21.71
CA LEU A 360 -1.17 -27.09 21.11
C LEU A 360 -0.17 -27.42 20.01
N VAL A 361 0.41 -26.41 19.35
CA VAL A 361 1.31 -26.58 18.19
C VAL A 361 2.51 -25.62 18.25
N PRO A 362 3.40 -25.76 19.25
CA PRO A 362 4.53 -24.84 19.47
C PRO A 362 5.58 -24.86 18.34
N GLU A 363 5.66 -25.94 17.56
CA GLU A 363 6.58 -26.08 16.41
C GLU A 363 5.88 -25.89 15.06
N ALA A 364 4.71 -25.24 15.02
CA ALA A 364 3.99 -25.03 13.77
C ALA A 364 4.90 -24.30 12.76
N VAL A 365 5.30 -25.00 11.69
CA VAL A 365 5.96 -24.35 10.55
C VAL A 365 4.92 -23.41 9.91
N PRO A 366 5.06 -22.08 10.00
CA PRO A 366 4.17 -21.18 9.29
C PRO A 366 4.30 -21.52 7.80
N THR A 367 3.17 -21.66 7.12
CA THR A 367 3.19 -21.91 5.67
C THR A 367 3.92 -20.73 5.02
N THR A 368 5.10 -21.01 4.44
CA THR A 368 5.98 -19.99 3.89
C THR A 368 5.21 -19.11 2.92
N ASP A 369 5.17 -17.81 3.23
CA ASP A 369 4.37 -16.87 2.49
C ASP A 369 4.77 -16.80 1.02
N GLN A 370 3.77 -16.81 0.15
CA GLN A 370 3.85 -16.02 -1.07
C GLN A 370 3.12 -14.70 -0.78
N HIS A 371 3.87 -13.69 -0.32
CA HIS A 371 3.43 -12.29 -0.26
C HIS A 371 3.17 -11.78 -1.68
N ALA A 372 2.05 -12.19 -2.28
CA ALA A 372 1.83 -12.07 -3.72
C ALA A 372 0.45 -11.50 -4.05
N THR A 373 -0.05 -10.52 -3.29
CA THR A 373 -1.19 -9.74 -3.79
C THR A 373 -0.88 -8.25 -3.88
N TYR A 374 -1.01 -7.72 -5.10
CA TYR A 374 -0.96 -6.30 -5.46
C TYR A 374 -1.86 -5.39 -4.62
N ARG A 375 -2.74 -5.95 -3.78
CA ARG A 375 -3.88 -5.27 -3.17
C ARG A 375 -3.43 -4.28 -2.10
N ASP A 376 -2.36 -4.59 -1.38
CA ASP A 376 -1.95 -3.84 -0.18
C ASP A 376 -0.60 -3.12 -0.36
N GLY A 377 0.03 -3.19 -1.54
CA GLY A 377 1.37 -2.62 -1.76
C GLY A 377 1.45 -1.12 -1.42
N ILE A 378 0.43 -0.33 -1.72
CA ILE A 378 0.38 1.09 -1.33
C ILE A 378 0.31 1.30 0.19
N LEU A 379 -0.39 0.40 0.90
CA LEU A 379 -0.52 0.47 2.36
C LEU A 379 0.73 -0.05 3.06
N LEU A 380 1.39 -1.05 2.47
CA LEU A 380 2.52 -1.77 3.06
C LEU A 380 3.89 -1.13 2.73
N LEU A 381 4.01 -0.38 1.63
CA LEU A 381 5.26 0.26 1.24
C LEU A 381 5.93 1.11 2.34
N PRO A 382 5.21 1.96 3.10
CA PRO A 382 5.80 2.73 4.19
C PRO A 382 6.42 1.87 5.31
N TRP A 383 5.98 0.61 5.42
CA TRP A 383 6.31 -0.35 6.47
C TRP A 383 7.31 -1.43 6.00
N LEU A 384 7.92 -1.25 4.83
CA LEU A 384 9.03 -2.10 4.45
C LEU A 384 10.25 -1.76 5.31
N SER A 385 10.84 -2.79 5.91
CA SER A 385 12.22 -2.77 6.37
C SER A 385 13.14 -3.06 5.19
N TYR A 386 14.25 -2.33 5.15
CA TYR A 386 15.30 -2.46 4.14
C TYR A 386 16.58 -3.07 4.72
N ASP A 387 16.55 -3.53 5.98
CA ASP A 387 17.76 -4.00 6.70
C ASP A 387 18.36 -5.26 6.06
N SER A 388 17.50 -6.09 5.44
CA SER A 388 17.90 -7.29 4.71
C SER A 388 18.12 -7.05 3.21
N LEU A 389 18.00 -5.80 2.74
CA LEU A 389 18.14 -5.46 1.34
C LEU A 389 19.63 -5.35 0.97
N HIS A 390 20.12 -6.28 0.17
CA HIS A 390 21.48 -6.24 -0.35
C HIS A 390 21.53 -5.58 -1.72
N ILE A 391 21.97 -4.32 -1.76
CA ILE A 391 22.32 -3.63 -3.00
C ILE A 391 23.82 -3.86 -3.25
N PRO A 392 24.20 -4.54 -4.35
CA PRO A 392 25.61 -4.78 -4.63
C PRO A 392 26.36 -3.46 -4.85
N PRO A 393 27.59 -3.32 -4.33
CA PRO A 393 28.38 -2.11 -4.51
C PRO A 393 28.69 -1.88 -5.98
N CYS A 394 28.59 -0.63 -6.42
CA CYS A 394 29.02 -0.26 -7.76
C CYS A 394 30.54 -0.33 -7.87
N SER A 395 31.04 -1.08 -8.85
CA SER A 395 32.45 -1.02 -9.25
C SER A 395 32.70 0.30 -9.99
N CYS A 396 33.13 1.35 -9.30
CA CYS A 396 33.44 2.64 -9.89
C CYS A 396 34.78 2.59 -10.64
N GLU A 397 34.72 2.69 -11.97
CA GLU A 397 35.83 3.22 -12.77
C GLU A 397 35.47 4.68 -13.09
N CYS A 398 36.43 5.60 -12.96
CA CYS A 398 36.18 7.05 -12.89
C CYS A 398 35.75 7.71 -14.22
N ASP A 399 35.43 6.94 -15.25
CA ASP A 399 35.24 7.44 -16.62
C ASP A 399 34.06 6.73 -17.31
N PHE A 400 32.82 7.07 -16.91
CA PHE A 400 31.60 6.54 -17.54
C PHE A 400 30.98 7.53 -18.53
N GLY A 401 30.47 7.01 -19.64
CA GLY A 401 29.51 7.72 -20.48
C GLY A 401 28.21 7.99 -19.72
N LEU A 402 27.43 8.98 -20.16
CA LEU A 402 26.18 9.35 -19.49
C LEU A 402 24.97 9.06 -20.39
N ARG A 403 24.00 8.28 -19.91
CA ARG A 403 22.67 8.20 -20.53
C ARG A 403 21.70 9.04 -19.71
N LEU A 404 21.19 10.13 -20.29
CA LEU A 404 20.21 11.01 -19.64
C LEU A 404 18.81 10.77 -20.20
N ILE A 405 17.89 10.45 -19.30
CA ILE A 405 16.45 10.41 -19.57
C ILE A 405 15.81 11.59 -18.85
N SER A 406 15.45 12.64 -19.58
CA SER A 406 14.87 13.87 -19.01
C SER A 406 13.88 14.52 -19.97
N GLY A 407 12.96 15.32 -19.43
CA GLY A 407 12.09 16.20 -20.21
C GLY A 407 12.87 17.38 -20.82
N GLU A 408 14.02 17.73 -20.26
CA GLU A 408 14.78 18.93 -20.61
C GLU A 408 16.23 18.59 -20.99
N ARG A 409 16.81 19.35 -21.92
CA ARG A 409 18.21 19.16 -22.36
C ARG A 409 19.23 19.89 -21.48
N ARG A 410 18.79 20.77 -20.58
CA ARG A 410 19.65 21.69 -19.84
C ARG A 410 20.62 21.01 -18.86
N PHE A 411 20.32 19.78 -18.42
CA PHE A 411 21.21 18.99 -17.55
C PHE A 411 22.48 18.48 -18.27
N LEU A 412 22.52 18.52 -19.60
CA LEU A 412 23.75 18.26 -20.37
C LEU A 412 24.50 19.59 -20.53
N GLY A 413 25.32 19.94 -19.54
CA GLY A 413 26.27 21.04 -19.69
C GLY A 413 27.14 20.85 -20.95
N ARG A 414 27.68 21.93 -21.52
CA ARG A 414 28.50 21.92 -22.75
C ARG A 414 29.75 20.99 -22.68
N GLN A 415 30.09 20.46 -21.50
CA GLN A 415 31.23 19.56 -21.27
C GLN A 415 30.88 18.08 -21.17
N CYS A 416 29.60 17.67 -21.30
CA CYS A 416 29.23 16.25 -21.33
C CYS A 416 29.49 15.67 -22.74
N VAL A 417 30.76 15.41 -23.08
CA VAL A 417 31.22 15.07 -24.44
C VAL A 417 30.82 13.64 -24.88
N ARG A 418 30.38 12.76 -23.98
CA ARG A 418 30.03 11.35 -24.26
C ARG A 418 28.71 10.91 -23.62
N GLY A 419 27.58 11.46 -24.07
CA GLY A 419 26.28 11.06 -23.53
C GLY A 419 25.14 10.88 -24.55
N GLU A 420 24.23 9.95 -24.25
CA GLU A 420 22.99 9.70 -24.97
C GLU A 420 21.84 10.41 -24.25
N TRP A 421 21.05 11.21 -24.97
CA TRP A 421 19.85 11.86 -24.44
C TRP A 421 18.58 11.25 -25.00
N ILE A 422 17.65 10.88 -24.12
CA ILE A 422 16.34 10.34 -24.48
C ILE A 422 15.26 11.19 -23.80
N SER A 423 14.37 11.80 -24.58
CA SER A 423 13.30 12.64 -24.03
C SER A 423 12.17 11.84 -23.41
N HIS A 424 11.47 12.41 -22.42
CA HIS A 424 10.23 11.83 -21.87
C HIS A 424 9.17 11.56 -22.94
N ASP A 425 9.01 12.46 -23.91
CA ASP A 425 8.09 12.29 -25.03
C ASP A 425 8.48 11.09 -25.91
N SER A 426 9.79 10.92 -26.14
CA SER A 426 10.30 9.77 -26.90
C SER A 426 10.07 8.46 -26.16
N CYS A 427 10.26 8.43 -24.83
CA CYS A 427 9.97 7.25 -24.00
C CYS A 427 8.47 6.94 -23.99
N SER A 428 7.62 7.97 -23.90
CA SER A 428 6.16 7.80 -23.90
C SER A 428 5.63 7.29 -25.24
N ALA A 429 6.23 7.72 -26.35
CA ALA A 429 5.88 7.27 -27.70
C ALA A 429 6.41 5.88 -28.02
N GLN A 430 7.60 5.53 -27.52
CA GLN A 430 8.28 4.25 -27.75
C GLN A 430 8.81 3.68 -26.42
N PRO A 431 7.96 3.00 -25.62
CA PRO A 431 8.37 2.45 -24.33
C PRO A 431 9.52 1.45 -24.40
N SER A 432 9.72 0.79 -25.56
CA SER A 432 10.84 -0.13 -25.80
C SER A 432 12.21 0.55 -25.77
N ARG A 433 12.27 1.89 -25.76
CA ARG A 433 13.53 2.62 -25.53
C ARG A 433 14.03 2.50 -24.09
N LEU A 434 13.17 2.14 -23.14
CA LEU A 434 13.55 1.86 -21.75
C LEU A 434 13.99 0.40 -21.61
N ASP A 435 15.17 0.09 -22.14
CA ASP A 435 15.74 -1.27 -22.12
C ASP A 435 16.61 -1.49 -20.88
N PHE A 436 15.99 -1.44 -19.69
CA PHE A 436 16.73 -1.60 -18.43
C PHE A 436 17.49 -2.94 -18.34
N GLU A 437 16.97 -4.00 -18.95
CA GLU A 437 17.59 -5.33 -18.98
C GLU A 437 18.83 -5.34 -19.87
N GLY A 438 18.74 -4.77 -21.08
CA GLY A 438 19.89 -4.55 -21.94
C GLY A 438 20.93 -3.65 -21.29
N TRP A 439 20.52 -2.58 -20.60
CA TRP A 439 21.43 -1.67 -19.89
C TRP A 439 22.14 -2.34 -18.72
N ALA A 440 21.45 -3.22 -17.99
CA ALA A 440 22.08 -4.00 -16.93
C ALA A 440 23.06 -5.05 -17.48
N SER A 441 22.83 -5.54 -18.70
CA SER A 441 23.65 -6.57 -19.36
C SER A 441 24.84 -5.99 -20.13
N ALA A 442 24.77 -4.74 -20.58
CA ALA A 442 25.77 -4.10 -21.45
C ALA A 442 27.13 -3.82 -20.79
N GLY A 443 27.27 -4.02 -19.47
CA GLY A 443 28.55 -3.91 -18.77
C GLY A 443 28.99 -2.47 -18.43
N ARG A 444 30.15 -2.39 -17.77
CA ARG A 444 30.68 -1.19 -17.07
C ARG A 444 31.00 -0.04 -18.02
N GLY A 445 30.87 1.20 -17.54
CA GLY A 445 31.30 2.41 -18.26
C GLY A 445 30.18 3.31 -18.79
N THR A 446 28.92 3.12 -18.40
CA THR A 446 27.85 4.12 -18.64
C THR A 446 26.96 4.23 -17.41
N ALA A 447 26.79 5.44 -16.88
CA ALA A 447 25.83 5.73 -15.82
C ALA A 447 24.51 6.24 -16.43
N THR A 448 23.38 5.81 -15.86
CA THR A 448 22.05 6.24 -16.33
C THR A 448 21.45 7.26 -15.37
N VAL A 449 21.16 8.46 -15.86
CA VAL A 449 20.47 9.52 -15.14
C VAL A 449 19.00 9.50 -15.53
N LEU A 450 18.13 9.28 -14.54
CA LEU A 450 16.69 9.16 -14.66
C LEU A 450 16.04 10.39 -14.00
N ASP A 451 15.78 11.42 -14.77
CA ASP A 451 15.11 12.61 -14.28
C ASP A 451 13.60 12.43 -14.38
N VAL A 452 12.92 12.46 -13.23
CA VAL A 452 11.46 12.36 -13.13
C VAL A 452 10.78 13.71 -12.92
N SER A 453 11.54 14.81 -13.01
CA SER A 453 11.02 16.17 -12.96
C SER A 453 10.04 16.43 -14.11
N GLY A 454 8.95 17.15 -13.83
CA GLY A 454 7.87 17.36 -14.81
C GLY A 454 6.95 16.15 -15.05
N LEU A 455 7.27 14.98 -14.47
CA LEU A 455 6.36 13.83 -14.43
C LEU A 455 5.47 13.87 -13.18
N THR A 456 4.29 13.25 -13.27
CA THR A 456 3.30 13.26 -12.19
C THR A 456 3.66 12.23 -11.12
N GLY A 457 4.27 12.67 -10.01
CA GLY A 457 4.44 11.87 -8.79
C GLY A 457 3.24 11.89 -7.83
N SER A 458 2.22 12.72 -8.11
CA SER A 458 1.05 12.90 -7.23
C SER A 458 0.07 11.73 -7.29
N THR A 459 -0.43 11.36 -6.12
CA THR A 459 -1.50 10.37 -5.96
C THR A 459 -2.87 10.91 -6.37
N THR A 460 -3.01 12.24 -6.42
CA THR A 460 -4.28 12.90 -6.72
C THR A 460 -4.56 12.89 -8.22
N ALA A 461 -5.79 12.52 -8.57
CA ALA A 461 -6.24 12.63 -9.96
C ALA A 461 -6.19 14.10 -10.41
N PRO A 462 -5.94 14.37 -11.70
CA PRO A 462 -6.00 15.72 -12.24
C PRO A 462 -7.31 16.41 -11.85
N SER A 463 -7.24 17.71 -11.51
CA SER A 463 -8.38 18.48 -10.99
C SER A 463 -9.57 18.57 -11.95
N LEU A 464 -9.36 18.33 -13.25
CA LEU A 464 -10.38 18.37 -14.29
C LEU A 464 -10.28 17.13 -15.18
N VAL A 465 -11.24 16.22 -15.05
CA VAL A 465 -11.27 14.98 -15.82
C VAL A 465 -12.54 14.93 -16.67
N ARG A 466 -12.47 15.52 -17.88
CA ARG A 466 -13.64 15.67 -18.76
C ARG A 466 -13.91 14.42 -19.60
N ASN A 467 -12.86 13.78 -20.10
CA ASN A 467 -12.94 12.59 -20.94
C ASN A 467 -11.60 11.83 -20.93
N PHE A 468 -11.56 10.69 -21.60
CA PHE A 468 -10.35 9.88 -21.65
C PHE A 468 -9.19 10.58 -22.38
N ARG A 469 -9.45 11.34 -23.44
CA ARG A 469 -8.39 12.05 -24.19
C ARG A 469 -7.69 13.08 -23.32
N THR A 470 -8.42 13.77 -22.44
CA THR A 470 -7.83 14.73 -21.48
C THR A 470 -7.07 14.05 -20.35
N LEU A 471 -7.42 12.80 -20.00
CA LEU A 471 -6.75 12.03 -18.95
C LEU A 471 -5.48 11.33 -19.45
N LEU A 472 -5.46 10.92 -20.72
CA LEU A 472 -4.41 10.09 -21.31
C LEU A 472 -2.99 10.64 -21.13
N PRO A 473 -2.69 11.94 -21.38
CA PRO A 473 -1.35 12.48 -21.15
C PRO A 473 -0.91 12.40 -19.68
N GLY A 474 -1.85 12.55 -18.75
CA GLY A 474 -1.58 12.36 -17.32
C GLY A 474 -1.22 10.90 -17.00
N LEU A 475 -1.97 9.94 -17.56
CA LEU A 475 -1.67 8.52 -17.38
C LEU A 475 -0.34 8.10 -17.99
N GLN A 476 0.02 8.65 -19.15
CA GLN A 476 1.32 8.40 -19.78
C GLN A 476 2.47 8.91 -18.90
N ARG A 477 2.36 10.13 -18.36
CA ARG A 477 3.34 10.67 -17.42
C ARG A 477 3.44 9.86 -16.12
N LEU A 478 2.30 9.41 -15.57
CA LEU A 478 2.28 8.55 -14.38
C LEU A 478 2.96 7.19 -14.63
N ARG A 479 2.73 6.58 -15.80
CA ARG A 479 3.36 5.32 -16.19
C ARG A 479 4.86 5.47 -16.43
N LEU A 480 5.27 6.53 -17.14
CA LEU A 480 6.68 6.81 -17.33
C LEU A 480 7.39 7.08 -15.99
N PHE A 481 6.78 7.87 -15.10
CA PHE A 481 7.26 8.06 -13.73
C PHE A 481 7.46 6.71 -13.02
N ALA A 482 6.44 5.85 -13.08
CA ALA A 482 6.46 4.52 -12.47
C ALA A 482 7.59 3.62 -13.03
N ASP A 483 7.77 3.63 -14.35
CA ASP A 483 8.78 2.83 -15.04
C ASP A 483 10.20 3.33 -14.74
N LEU A 484 10.43 4.65 -14.68
CA LEU A 484 11.73 5.22 -14.31
C LEU A 484 12.10 4.93 -12.85
N VAL A 485 11.17 5.08 -11.91
CA VAL A 485 11.39 4.74 -10.48
C VAL A 485 11.73 3.25 -10.31
N ARG A 486 10.97 2.35 -10.96
CA ARG A 486 11.24 0.91 -10.91
C ARG A 486 12.51 0.53 -11.67
N GLY A 487 12.82 1.24 -12.75
CA GLY A 487 14.05 1.09 -13.52
C GLY A 487 15.29 1.44 -12.70
N ALA A 488 15.25 2.54 -11.94
CA ALA A 488 16.31 2.90 -11.00
C ALA A 488 16.57 1.76 -10.01
N LEU A 489 15.53 1.26 -9.34
CA LEU A 489 15.62 0.13 -8.42
C LEU A 489 16.20 -1.13 -9.12
N PHE A 490 15.75 -1.42 -10.34
CA PHE A 490 16.24 -2.57 -11.10
C PHE A 490 17.74 -2.47 -11.41
N LEU A 491 18.21 -1.29 -11.82
CA LEU A 491 19.63 -1.05 -12.08
C LEU A 491 20.46 -1.13 -10.79
N TRP A 492 19.96 -0.55 -9.70
CA TRP A 492 20.62 -0.57 -8.40
C TRP A 492 20.81 -1.98 -7.87
N THR A 493 19.76 -2.80 -7.89
CA THR A 493 19.81 -4.20 -7.44
C THR A 493 20.71 -5.10 -8.29
N ARG A 494 21.13 -4.62 -9.47
CA ARG A 494 22.11 -5.28 -10.36
C ARG A 494 23.52 -4.68 -10.26
N GLY A 495 23.74 -3.66 -9.42
CA GLY A 495 25.04 -3.01 -9.24
C GLY A 495 25.42 -2.09 -10.40
N VAL A 496 24.45 -1.68 -11.20
CA VAL A 496 24.64 -0.81 -12.36
C VAL A 496 24.53 0.65 -11.91
N PRO A 497 25.50 1.52 -12.26
CA PRO A 497 25.44 2.94 -11.85
C PRO A 497 24.22 3.64 -12.41
N ALA A 498 23.33 4.11 -11.53
CA ALA A 498 22.17 4.89 -11.92
C ALA A 498 21.86 5.98 -10.91
N ILE A 499 21.37 7.10 -11.41
CA ILE A 499 20.98 8.28 -10.65
C ILE A 499 19.51 8.54 -10.94
N ILE A 500 18.74 8.88 -9.92
CA ILE A 500 17.38 9.39 -10.07
C ILE A 500 17.32 10.82 -9.55
N VAL A 501 16.80 11.73 -10.38
CA VAL A 501 16.57 13.14 -10.03
C VAL A 501 15.07 13.32 -9.87
N ALA A 502 14.64 13.70 -8.67
CA ALA A 502 13.24 13.84 -8.34
C ALA A 502 12.93 15.23 -7.77
N PRO A 503 11.82 15.88 -8.15
CA PRO A 503 11.35 17.08 -7.46
C PRO A 503 11.02 16.78 -5.98
N PRO A 504 10.82 17.79 -5.12
CA PRO A 504 10.56 17.60 -3.70
C PRO A 504 9.10 17.17 -3.50
N VAL A 505 8.80 15.97 -3.98
CA VAL A 505 7.46 15.38 -3.99
C VAL A 505 7.43 14.28 -2.95
N ASP A 506 6.52 14.44 -1.98
CA ASP A 506 6.21 13.41 -1.01
C ASP A 506 5.36 12.32 -1.68
N CYS A 507 6.02 11.36 -2.33
CA CYS A 507 5.38 10.16 -2.82
C CYS A 507 6.09 8.90 -2.28
N PRO A 508 5.33 7.84 -1.93
CA PRO A 508 5.92 6.65 -1.31
C PRO A 508 7.02 5.97 -2.14
N GLY A 509 6.99 6.12 -3.47
CA GLY A 509 7.98 5.51 -4.35
C GLY A 509 9.34 6.18 -4.27
N ILE A 510 9.37 7.52 -4.27
CA ILE A 510 10.61 8.29 -4.09
C ILE A 510 11.12 8.16 -2.66
N ALA A 511 10.23 8.17 -1.67
CA ALA A 511 10.60 7.92 -0.28
C ALA A 511 11.27 6.54 -0.08
N ALA A 512 10.77 5.49 -0.76
CA ALA A 512 11.37 4.17 -0.74
C ALA A 512 12.77 4.16 -1.37
N LEU A 513 12.96 4.79 -2.54
CA LEU A 513 14.28 4.90 -3.17
C LEU A 513 15.27 5.69 -2.30
N LYS A 514 14.81 6.78 -1.68
CA LYS A 514 15.65 7.61 -0.80
C LYS A 514 16.22 6.83 0.38
N ARG A 515 15.46 5.86 0.93
CA ARG A 515 15.91 5.01 2.05
C ARG A 515 16.96 3.98 1.67
N ILE A 516 17.06 3.62 0.39
CA ILE A 516 17.98 2.58 -0.10
C ILE A 516 19.12 3.14 -0.95
N ALA A 517 19.08 4.44 -1.26
CA ALA A 517 20.12 5.11 -2.01
C ALA A 517 21.43 5.11 -1.21
N HIS A 518 22.55 4.98 -1.91
CA HIS A 518 23.87 5.10 -1.31
C HIS A 518 24.20 6.55 -1.00
N ASP A 519 23.89 7.46 -1.93
CA ASP A 519 24.09 8.89 -1.75
C ASP A 519 22.79 9.64 -2.07
N VAL A 520 22.53 10.69 -1.29
CA VAL A 520 21.35 11.55 -1.42
C VAL A 520 21.79 13.00 -1.25
N SER A 521 21.70 13.76 -2.33
CA SER A 521 22.00 15.19 -2.34
C SER A 521 20.79 16.01 -2.76
N VAL A 522 20.82 17.29 -2.43
CA VAL A 522 19.81 18.27 -2.84
C VAL A 522 20.51 19.30 -3.72
N SER A 523 20.01 19.51 -4.93
CA SER A 523 20.49 20.53 -5.85
C SER A 523 19.31 21.35 -6.37
N GLY A 524 19.32 22.65 -6.03
CA GLY A 524 18.15 23.52 -6.17
C GLY A 524 16.94 22.95 -5.43
N ASP A 525 15.81 22.83 -6.13
CA ASP A 525 14.59 22.23 -5.61
C ASP A 525 14.54 20.70 -5.77
N ALA A 526 15.52 20.06 -6.40
CA ALA A 526 15.50 18.63 -6.69
C ALA A 526 16.29 17.79 -5.68
N THR A 527 15.79 16.59 -5.38
CA THR A 527 16.51 15.53 -4.67
C THR A 527 17.17 14.61 -5.69
N VAL A 528 18.48 14.43 -5.58
CA VAL A 528 19.29 13.54 -6.39
C VAL A 528 19.67 12.33 -5.55
N MET A 529 19.44 11.13 -6.06
CA MET A 529 19.75 9.87 -5.38
C MET A 529 20.54 8.95 -6.29
N SER A 530 21.60 8.32 -5.78
CA SER A 530 22.44 7.37 -6.54
C SER A 530 22.77 6.11 -5.71
N ASN A 531 23.16 5.03 -6.39
CA ASN A 531 23.67 3.81 -5.77
C ASN A 531 25.21 3.74 -5.70
N PHE A 532 25.90 4.86 -5.91
CA PHE A 532 27.34 4.98 -5.85
C PHE A 532 27.76 6.35 -5.28
N PRO A 533 28.89 6.43 -4.56
CA PRO A 533 29.34 7.66 -3.93
C PRO A 533 29.81 8.72 -4.95
N GLY A 534 29.80 9.98 -4.52
CA GLY A 534 30.51 11.07 -5.21
C GLY A 534 29.82 11.61 -6.46
N PHE A 535 28.59 11.18 -6.77
CA PHE A 535 27.79 11.83 -7.81
C PHE A 535 27.03 13.03 -7.22
N THR A 536 27.72 14.16 -7.13
CA THR A 536 27.04 15.44 -7.02
C THR A 536 26.73 15.91 -8.43
N CYS A 537 25.48 16.28 -8.73
CA CYS A 537 25.16 16.96 -9.99
C CYS A 537 25.86 18.32 -10.12
N ASP A 538 26.55 18.73 -9.06
CA ASP A 538 27.27 19.97 -8.96
C ASP A 538 28.76 19.69 -9.12
N GLY A 539 29.21 19.68 -10.38
CA GLY A 539 30.57 20.14 -10.72
C GLY A 539 30.79 21.64 -10.38
N TYR A 540 30.04 22.17 -9.41
CA TYR A 540 29.89 23.55 -9.05
C TYR A 540 30.05 23.68 -7.54
N SER A 541 31.10 24.38 -7.12
CA SER A 541 31.29 24.80 -5.74
C SER A 541 30.05 25.60 -5.30
N TYR A 542 29.34 25.11 -4.28
CA TYR A 542 28.11 25.67 -3.70
C TYR A 542 28.25 27.14 -3.24
N LEU A 543 29.48 27.65 -3.15
CA LEU A 543 29.80 29.03 -2.75
C LEU A 543 30.00 29.99 -3.94
N ALA A 544 29.85 29.53 -5.19
CA ALA A 544 30.08 30.34 -6.38
C ALA A 544 28.81 30.97 -6.98
N GLU A 545 27.62 30.60 -6.50
CA GLU A 545 26.38 31.11 -7.09
C GLU A 545 25.98 32.49 -6.54
N PRO A 546 25.78 33.51 -7.42
CA PRO A 546 25.41 34.86 -6.99
C PRO A 546 24.12 34.92 -6.16
N HIS A 547 23.17 34.00 -6.35
CA HIS A 547 21.87 34.10 -5.67
C HIS A 547 21.93 33.93 -4.13
N TYR A 548 23.00 33.34 -3.58
CA TYR A 548 23.20 33.26 -2.12
C TYR A 548 23.72 34.57 -1.49
N PHE A 549 24.38 35.42 -2.28
CA PHE A 549 25.05 36.64 -1.81
C PHE A 549 24.42 37.93 -2.38
N TYR A 550 23.41 37.79 -3.23
CA TYR A 550 22.75 38.87 -3.94
C TYR A 550 21.24 38.65 -3.83
N ARG A 551 20.47 39.72 -3.65
CA ARG A 551 19.01 39.66 -3.55
C ARG A 551 18.35 39.95 -4.90
N PRO A 552 17.14 39.43 -5.17
CA PRO A 552 16.38 39.80 -6.36
C PRO A 552 16.03 41.30 -6.37
N LYS A 553 16.26 42.00 -7.48
CA LYS A 553 15.81 43.39 -7.61
C LYS A 553 14.28 43.45 -7.58
N PRO A 554 13.68 44.34 -6.78
CA PRO A 554 12.22 44.51 -6.77
C PRO A 554 11.73 45.00 -8.14
N LYS A 555 10.86 44.21 -8.80
CA LYS A 555 10.27 44.55 -10.09
C LYS A 555 9.46 45.86 -9.96
N GLN A 556 9.89 46.94 -10.61
CA GLN A 556 9.13 48.20 -10.63
C GLN A 556 7.76 47.97 -11.29
N ALA A 557 6.69 48.45 -10.63
CA ALA A 557 5.33 48.28 -11.10
C ALA A 557 5.13 48.92 -12.50
N LYS A 558 5.04 48.08 -13.55
CA LYS A 558 4.74 48.54 -14.91
C LYS A 558 3.34 49.17 -14.95
N LYS A 559 3.27 50.51 -15.11
CA LYS A 559 2.03 51.24 -15.45
C LYS A 559 1.47 50.69 -16.77
N LYS A 560 0.25 50.12 -16.72
CA LYS A 560 -0.52 49.70 -17.90
C LYS A 560 -0.73 50.90 -18.84
N LYS A 561 -0.15 50.86 -20.04
CA LYS A 561 -0.64 51.62 -21.19
C LYS A 561 -1.16 50.63 -22.24
N ALA A 562 -2.40 50.86 -22.65
CA ALA A 562 -3.06 50.16 -23.72
C ALA A 562 -2.55 50.67 -25.07
N SER A 563 -2.06 49.77 -25.94
CA SER A 563 -2.23 49.93 -27.38
C SER A 563 -1.98 48.62 -28.12
N LYS A 564 -2.96 48.34 -28.97
CA LYS A 564 -3.17 47.29 -29.96
C LYS A 564 -2.11 47.35 -31.08
N ALA A 565 -1.43 46.24 -31.41
CA ALA A 565 -1.04 45.83 -32.78
C ALA A 565 -0.18 44.54 -32.83
N LYS A 566 -0.76 43.48 -33.43
CA LYS A 566 -0.23 42.56 -34.47
C LYS A 566 1.23 42.02 -34.41
N LYS A 567 1.32 40.71 -34.10
CA LYS A 567 2.06 39.59 -34.75
C LYS A 567 3.59 39.71 -34.97
N GLN A 568 4.38 38.90 -34.24
CA GLN A 568 5.50 38.10 -34.77
C GLN A 568 5.92 36.99 -33.77
N GLU A 569 6.40 35.86 -34.31
CA GLU A 569 6.97 34.66 -33.67
C GLU A 569 8.37 34.90 -33.06
N ASP A 570 8.78 33.96 -32.21
CA ASP A 570 10.14 33.62 -31.75
C ASP A 570 10.88 34.60 -30.82
N ASP A 571 10.87 34.28 -29.51
CA ASP A 571 12.04 34.11 -28.63
C ASP A 571 11.52 33.95 -27.18
N ASP A 572 11.71 32.76 -26.59
CA ASP A 572 11.54 32.53 -25.16
C ASP A 572 12.76 33.14 -24.43
N ASP A 573 12.77 34.46 -24.28
CA ASP A 573 13.65 35.15 -23.34
C ASP A 573 13.23 34.74 -21.92
N GLU A 574 13.94 33.79 -21.33
CA GLU A 574 13.87 33.49 -19.90
C GLU A 574 14.17 34.79 -19.12
N ASP A 575 13.16 35.31 -18.41
CA ASP A 575 13.29 36.43 -17.47
C ASP A 575 14.29 36.04 -16.35
N PHE A 576 15.59 36.20 -16.58
CA PHE A 576 16.59 36.09 -15.52
C PHE A 576 16.27 37.13 -14.43
N GLU A 577 16.07 36.68 -13.19
CA GLU A 577 15.89 37.61 -12.07
C GLU A 577 17.17 38.43 -11.90
N GLU A 578 17.09 39.73 -12.18
CA GLU A 578 18.22 40.64 -12.05
C GLU A 578 18.59 40.75 -10.56
N LEU A 579 19.73 40.17 -10.15
CA LEU A 579 20.20 40.15 -8.77
C LEU A 579 21.01 41.43 -8.46
N GLU A 580 20.91 41.94 -7.23
CA GLU A 580 21.73 43.04 -6.72
C GLU A 580 22.43 42.67 -5.40
N PRO A 581 23.65 43.18 -5.11
CA PRO A 581 24.33 42.88 -3.86
C PRO A 581 23.49 43.29 -2.65
N PHE A 582 23.58 42.55 -1.54
CA PHE A 582 22.97 43.01 -0.29
C PHE A 582 23.57 44.37 0.12
N PRO A 583 22.75 45.40 0.35
CA PRO A 583 23.25 46.71 0.76
C PRO A 583 24.06 46.59 2.07
N GLY A 584 25.31 47.06 2.03
CA GLY A 584 26.21 47.03 3.19
C GLY A 584 27.01 45.73 3.36
N LEU A 585 26.87 44.75 2.47
CA LEU A 585 27.65 43.52 2.49
C LEU A 585 28.52 43.41 1.23
N LYS A 586 29.83 43.25 1.43
CA LYS A 586 30.79 42.87 0.38
C LYS A 586 31.18 41.42 0.58
N VAL A 587 31.14 40.63 -0.49
CA VAL A 587 31.53 39.21 -0.48
C VAL A 587 32.79 39.03 -1.30
N VAL A 588 33.80 38.39 -0.70
CA VAL A 588 35.09 38.09 -1.33
C VAL A 588 35.27 36.57 -1.36
N LEU A 589 35.43 36.01 -2.56
CA LEU A 589 35.58 34.57 -2.78
C LEU A 589 36.97 34.27 -3.34
N PRO A 590 38.00 34.10 -2.49
CA PRO A 590 39.36 33.85 -2.96
C PRO A 590 39.50 32.42 -3.51
N THR A 591 40.21 32.28 -4.64
CA THR A 591 40.56 30.96 -5.19
C THR A 591 41.80 30.39 -4.49
N ALA A 592 41.71 29.13 -4.07
CA ALA A 592 42.82 28.38 -3.47
C ALA A 592 43.99 28.23 -4.47
N PRO A 593 45.26 28.18 -4.01
CA PRO A 593 46.40 27.93 -4.89
C PRO A 593 46.35 26.51 -5.47
N ARG A 594 47.01 26.29 -6.61
CA ARG A 594 47.21 24.93 -7.14
C ARG A 594 48.42 24.30 -6.46
N ARG A 595 48.22 23.15 -5.82
CA ARG A 595 49.26 22.41 -5.09
C ARG A 595 49.05 20.89 -5.21
N PRO A 596 50.11 20.08 -5.08
CA PRO A 596 50.00 18.63 -5.09
C PRO A 596 49.33 18.14 -3.80
N ILE A 597 48.52 17.08 -3.90
CA ILE A 597 47.88 16.45 -2.73
C ILE A 597 48.47 15.07 -2.46
N THR A 598 49.16 14.91 -1.33
CA THR A 598 49.98 13.74 -0.99
C THR A 598 49.13 12.48 -0.85
N CYS A 599 48.01 12.51 -0.13
CA CYS A 599 47.11 11.36 0.00
C CYS A 599 46.48 10.95 -1.35
N TYR A 600 46.42 11.87 -2.31
CA TYR A 600 45.96 11.64 -3.68
C TYR A 600 47.12 11.51 -4.68
N LYS A 601 48.20 10.83 -4.28
CA LYS A 601 49.35 10.48 -5.14
C LYS A 601 50.04 11.69 -5.79
N GLY A 602 49.95 12.86 -5.17
CA GLY A 602 50.57 14.10 -5.65
C GLY A 602 49.82 14.80 -6.79
N GLU A 603 48.52 14.51 -6.98
CA GLU A 603 47.72 15.19 -8.00
C GLU A 603 47.60 16.70 -7.74
N MET A 604 47.74 17.51 -8.81
CA MET A 604 47.72 18.98 -8.73
C MET A 604 46.30 19.55 -8.70
N GLN A 605 45.82 19.90 -7.51
CA GLN A 605 44.46 20.40 -7.29
C GLN A 605 44.45 21.81 -6.69
N HIS A 606 43.30 22.50 -6.74
CA HIS A 606 43.09 23.75 -6.01
C HIS A 606 42.80 23.43 -4.55
N ALA A 607 43.76 23.64 -3.67
CA ALA A 607 43.65 23.28 -2.26
C ALA A 607 44.29 24.35 -1.37
N TRP A 608 43.72 24.55 -0.19
CA TRP A 608 44.21 25.49 0.82
C TRP A 608 45.46 24.96 1.53
N HIS A 609 45.56 23.65 1.74
CA HIS A 609 46.74 22.98 2.27
C HIS A 609 46.84 21.55 1.70
N ASP A 610 48.01 20.93 1.82
CA ASP A 610 48.18 19.53 1.42
C ASP A 610 47.61 18.59 2.51
N TYR A 611 46.82 17.61 2.06
CA TYR A 611 46.40 16.46 2.87
C TYR A 611 47.49 15.39 2.77
N ILE A 612 48.24 15.19 3.85
CA ILE A 612 49.28 14.16 3.92
C ILE A 612 48.62 12.79 4.05
N THR A 613 47.58 12.70 4.85
CA THR A 613 46.73 11.50 5.01
C THR A 613 45.27 11.81 4.68
N ASP A 614 44.50 10.76 4.40
CA ASP A 614 43.04 10.78 4.34
C ASP A 614 42.54 9.55 5.11
N HIS A 615 41.95 9.80 6.28
CA HIS A 615 41.44 8.78 7.19
C HIS A 615 39.92 8.63 7.12
N GLU A 616 39.25 9.25 6.15
CA GLU A 616 37.79 9.16 5.97
C GLU A 616 36.99 9.47 7.25
N GLY A 617 37.56 10.29 8.15
CA GLY A 617 36.95 10.66 9.44
C GLY A 617 37.12 9.64 10.58
N GLU A 618 37.83 8.54 10.38
CA GLU A 618 38.13 7.57 11.46
C GLU A 618 39.12 8.14 12.49
N ARG A 619 39.94 9.12 12.09
CA ARG A 619 40.84 9.90 12.95
C ARG A 619 41.26 11.19 12.23
N GLU A 620 41.94 12.08 12.95
CA GLU A 620 42.42 13.37 12.41
C GLU A 620 43.52 13.16 11.36
N ASP A 621 43.42 13.91 10.26
CA ASP A 621 44.38 13.85 9.14
C ASP A 621 45.63 14.67 9.41
N GLU A 622 46.78 14.16 8.95
CA GLU A 622 48.02 14.91 8.94
C GLU A 622 47.98 15.96 7.83
N LEU A 623 48.25 17.22 8.19
CA LEU A 623 48.21 18.37 7.30
C LEU A 623 49.61 18.97 7.13
N SER A 624 49.88 19.54 5.96
CA SER A 624 51.09 20.32 5.74
C SER A 624 51.06 21.63 6.51
N ALA A 625 51.85 21.71 7.58
CA ALA A 625 51.96 22.92 8.41
C ALA A 625 52.51 24.12 7.64
N GLU A 626 53.42 23.89 6.67
CA GLU A 626 53.97 24.93 5.80
C GLU A 626 52.88 25.52 4.89
N ASP A 627 52.07 24.65 4.26
CA ASP A 627 51.01 25.10 3.36
C ASP A 627 49.88 25.82 4.11
N LEU A 628 49.57 25.35 5.32
CA LEU A 628 48.64 26.02 6.23
C LEU A 628 49.15 27.40 6.61
N GLN A 629 50.40 27.52 7.07
CA GLN A 629 50.98 28.82 7.43
C GLN A 629 50.92 29.80 6.25
N GLN A 630 51.30 29.38 5.05
CA GLN A 630 51.26 30.22 3.86
C GLN A 630 49.84 30.68 3.53
N THR A 631 48.86 29.78 3.65
CA THR A 631 47.45 30.11 3.40
C THR A 631 46.90 31.04 4.47
N THR A 632 47.22 30.81 5.75
CA THR A 632 46.84 31.69 6.86
C THR A 632 47.38 33.09 6.68
N GLU A 633 48.66 33.25 6.34
CA GLU A 633 49.26 34.56 6.05
C GLU A 633 48.56 35.27 4.88
N ARG A 634 48.22 34.51 3.83
CA ARG A 634 47.50 35.03 2.67
C ARG A 634 46.08 35.48 3.05
N VAL A 635 45.35 34.71 3.85
CA VAL A 635 43.99 35.03 4.30
C VAL A 635 44.00 36.21 5.25
N HIS A 636 44.90 36.24 6.24
CA HIS A 636 45.08 37.37 7.15
C HIS A 636 45.33 38.68 6.41
N LYS A 637 46.18 38.68 5.38
CA LYS A 637 46.41 39.88 4.56
C LYS A 637 45.14 40.38 3.88
N MET A 638 44.23 39.50 3.46
CA MET A 638 42.94 39.90 2.90
C MET A 638 42.00 40.43 3.98
N LEU A 639 41.94 39.76 5.14
CA LEU A 639 41.12 40.20 6.27
C LEU A 639 41.56 41.56 6.79
N ASP A 640 42.87 41.79 6.94
CA ASP A 640 43.43 43.06 7.40
C ASP A 640 43.10 44.20 6.43
N ALA A 641 43.18 43.94 5.12
CA ALA A 641 42.82 44.90 4.10
C ALA A 641 41.34 45.30 4.17
N GLU A 642 40.44 44.34 4.37
CA GLU A 642 39.00 44.63 4.51
C GLU A 642 38.65 45.23 5.87
N ALA A 643 39.28 44.76 6.96
CA ALA A 643 39.10 45.27 8.31
C ALA A 643 39.55 46.73 8.43
N ALA A 644 40.57 47.15 7.67
CA ALA A 644 40.95 48.56 7.56
C ALA A 644 39.86 49.44 6.93
N LEU A 645 38.99 48.87 6.08
CA LEU A 645 37.93 49.60 5.39
C LEU A 645 36.63 49.64 6.22
N VAL A 646 36.23 48.52 6.83
CA VAL A 646 34.92 48.39 7.50
C VAL A 646 35.00 48.18 9.02
N GLY A 647 36.21 48.06 9.58
CA GLY A 647 36.45 47.70 10.97
C GLY A 647 36.38 46.19 11.20
N ALA A 648 37.31 45.65 11.99
CA ALA A 648 37.47 44.19 12.19
C ALA A 648 36.18 43.47 12.65
N ARG A 649 35.35 44.12 13.48
CA ARG A 649 34.07 43.55 13.96
C ARG A 649 33.03 43.30 12.86
N ASN A 650 33.23 43.87 11.68
CA ASN A 650 32.33 43.79 10.53
C ASN A 650 32.89 42.90 9.40
N VAL A 651 34.00 42.18 9.66
CA VAL A 651 34.58 41.23 8.72
C VAL A 651 34.34 39.82 9.24
N TYR A 652 33.80 38.97 8.39
CA TYR A 652 33.50 37.59 8.71
C TYR A 652 34.32 36.68 7.79
N LEU A 653 34.97 35.68 8.38
CA LEU A 653 35.62 34.60 7.63
C LEU A 653 34.78 33.34 7.77
N GLY A 654 34.59 32.64 6.66
CA GLY A 654 33.89 31.37 6.64
C GLY A 654 34.33 30.54 5.44
N GLY A 655 34.09 29.24 5.50
CA GLY A 655 34.44 28.31 4.44
C GLY A 655 33.70 26.99 4.55
N ALA A 656 33.83 26.15 3.54
CA ALA A 656 33.27 24.80 3.50
C ALA A 656 34.39 23.77 3.33
N SER A 657 34.23 22.58 3.94
CA SER A 657 35.21 21.49 3.88
C SER A 657 36.63 21.99 4.27
N GLN A 658 37.65 21.79 3.42
CA GLN A 658 39.00 22.28 3.65
C GLN A 658 39.09 23.80 3.89
N GLY A 659 38.20 24.58 3.25
CA GLY A 659 38.09 26.02 3.48
C GLY A 659 37.54 26.37 4.86
N CYS A 660 36.71 25.50 5.46
CA CYS A 660 36.29 25.64 6.86
C CYS A 660 37.47 25.39 7.80
N GLY A 661 38.22 24.30 7.57
CA GLY A 661 39.41 24.00 8.35
C GLY A 661 40.51 25.07 8.25
N THR A 662 40.54 25.83 7.15
CA THR A 662 41.44 26.98 6.96
C THR A 662 40.91 28.27 7.61
N ALA A 663 39.59 28.36 7.80
CA ALA A 663 38.94 29.52 8.41
C ALA A 663 38.97 29.47 9.95
N LEU A 664 39.02 28.26 10.51
CA LEU A 664 39.29 27.98 11.92
C LEU A 664 40.79 28.17 12.22
#